data_AF-A0A7C4IK30-F1
#
_entry.id   AF-A0A7C4IK30-F1
#
_cell.length_a   1.000
_cell.length_b   1.000
_cell.length_c   1.000
_cell.angle_alpha   90.00
_cell.angle_beta   90.00
_cell.angle_gamma   90.00
#
_symmetry.space_group_name_H-M   'P 1'
#
loop_
_entity.id
_entity.type
_entity.pdbx_description
1 polymer ?
#
loop_
_entity_poly.entity_id
_entity_poly.type
_entity_poly.pdbx_seq_one_letter_code
_entity_poly.pdbx_strand_id
1 'polypeptide(L)'
;MQTLKNNGLMTAVLALLLSLVSAARLAQAAPSATPVYYQLVLEAAMFPGGNPKEIREIVLDLEQVGDQWGAIYGISRNYNMPFHKGAVKQATISGDTITLQIGTDITPDKWVPGGQGEYTITLKRETDGRLTGTHTGKYNGVAVSGRATGTIYAPQPAADFVPLAPQEHPRLLFRKSDLPALREKAKTPFGQAALKKIEALGTPMAFGVLYQLTGDKAWAAKAHKEAEEYLAGRKPGGDPFVPKKPLWAQLEQCAMVYDLCYDALPEDFKARYRAWIADLAFQVYFAPEALGVTNWHVVSNHVANVYSGITLSALAVFDEPSPAPKEPTPPFLEEVLPPAKDFVPAPGVPVVPLTPGKSPTVWLHTEPLRRATPDDPREVFYGLENIHPKPGTQVKVGDFTLTFNTMAPENKSEADIGGLKVGHLIEAAATAKAKEPFTMVLYTVIEVSEPGQYVVSNPVSRANLAQLALAGKLLAHGQVVKLEKGLYPLMCMVQWRMKWGEIAPSLHPAKPEDIAAWAAKAEQLRTQYQTRLSAYATVLENWKRTAGGNPAFARMLRLARFTSTLHCSDAIGRGGFQAEVGGYSVDASSGHARLWPVYRRVMGYDLTPHHEYPDYIPRKLIGGPQDINGTTHIGGDFFAALFPCIRDEWKPEILAAWHNEMKVTSPADPTPVLDADPIRAFINYPLEMKPVPVGTRLPRVWQAPGLGYYAFRSGWDDKAFIAQVFLKAQMISGWNGENAGTYRLRGLGQNWATGTTDRVRKRENENVVWMPEADLADGACGRLTYFSADDTTMVISVDLNEVYERQGRYWYTRYGHLRMPVVPKAGEELPPPSGITGLRSLAFDYSGLSGSPCLFAVVDRIDGGKGVKRCWLFQPPTSGPAKKGAKSPVSEVVTPSERGFTVKPAGSSATLRGVFAHPADIKISTEPIVYQYVKTWGQNRGQKVTVTISALTVPGEDHFFFVGTVAEGQHPPVRVDGAGLDAVVTVGKRTVKFDGTKILLGGG
;
A
#
# COMPACT_ATOMS: atom_id res chain seq x y z
N MET A 1 60.70 -45.62 33.14
CA MET A 1 59.54 -46.37 32.64
C MET A 1 58.40 -46.09 33.62
N GLN A 2 57.23 -45.63 33.14
CA GLN A 2 56.21 -44.82 33.88
C GLN A 2 56.61 -43.35 34.14
N THR A 3 56.43 -42.48 33.13
CA THR A 3 56.00 -41.06 33.26
C THR A 3 56.18 -40.34 31.91
N LEU A 4 55.44 -40.68 30.85
CA LEU A 4 55.42 -39.88 29.60
C LEU A 4 54.28 -40.24 28.62
N LYS A 5 53.08 -40.58 29.11
CA LYS A 5 51.91 -40.88 28.26
C LYS A 5 50.60 -40.12 28.56
N ASN A 6 50.61 -39.13 29.47
CA ASN A 6 49.38 -38.38 29.82
C ASN A 6 49.31 -36.94 29.30
N ASN A 7 50.35 -36.39 28.66
CA ASN A 7 50.29 -35.00 28.17
C ASN A 7 49.60 -34.85 26.79
N GLY A 8 49.48 -35.93 26.01
CA GLY A 8 48.79 -35.88 24.71
C GLY A 8 47.27 -35.77 24.81
N LEU A 9 46.67 -36.48 25.77
CA LEU A 9 45.20 -36.51 25.93
C LEU A 9 44.68 -35.21 26.57
N MET A 10 45.44 -34.62 27.50
CA MET A 10 45.04 -33.39 28.18
C MET A 10 45.15 -32.17 27.25
N THR A 11 46.12 -32.16 26.33
CA THR A 11 46.26 -31.09 25.32
C THR A 11 45.20 -31.19 24.23
N ALA A 12 44.80 -32.40 23.83
CA ALA A 12 43.71 -32.61 22.87
C ALA A 12 42.32 -32.26 23.46
N VAL A 13 42.08 -32.57 24.74
CA VAL A 13 40.84 -32.22 25.44
C VAL A 13 40.77 -30.71 25.74
N LEU A 14 41.89 -30.05 26.07
CA LEU A 14 41.91 -28.59 26.20
C LEU A 14 41.71 -27.88 24.86
N ALA A 15 42.27 -28.39 23.77
CA ALA A 15 42.04 -27.84 22.42
C ALA A 15 40.60 -28.05 21.93
N LEU A 16 39.96 -29.18 22.30
CA LEU A 16 38.54 -29.43 22.03
C LEU A 16 37.62 -28.54 22.89
N LEU A 17 37.99 -28.28 24.15
CA LEU A 17 37.24 -27.38 25.03
C LEU A 17 37.44 -25.90 24.66
N LEU A 18 38.63 -25.50 24.21
CA LEU A 18 38.89 -24.15 23.67
C LEU A 18 38.24 -23.95 22.29
N SER A 19 38.11 -24.99 21.46
CA SER A 19 37.33 -24.90 20.21
C SER A 19 35.82 -24.91 20.46
N LEU A 20 35.34 -25.62 21.49
CA LEU A 20 33.93 -25.57 21.93
C LEU A 20 33.58 -24.25 22.63
N VAL A 21 34.50 -23.63 23.38
CA VAL A 21 34.30 -22.30 24.00
C VAL A 21 34.47 -21.17 22.97
N SER A 22 35.31 -21.33 21.94
CA SER A 22 35.37 -20.41 20.80
C SER A 22 34.19 -20.57 19.83
N ALA A 23 33.64 -21.78 19.66
CA ALA A 23 32.39 -22.00 18.92
C ALA A 23 31.16 -21.48 19.70
N ALA A 24 31.16 -21.56 21.04
CA ALA A 24 30.11 -20.97 21.86
C ALA A 24 30.21 -19.43 21.94
N ARG A 25 31.41 -18.84 21.76
CA ARG A 25 31.59 -17.39 21.63
C ARG A 25 31.33 -16.84 20.22
N LEU A 26 31.26 -17.69 19.20
CA LEU A 26 30.81 -17.32 17.85
C LEU A 26 29.28 -17.31 17.67
N ALA A 27 28.52 -17.72 18.70
CA ALA A 27 27.06 -17.62 18.73
C ALA A 27 26.56 -16.44 19.58
N GLN A 28 27.43 -15.50 19.95
CA GLN A 28 26.97 -14.19 20.39
C GLN A 28 26.72 -13.38 19.12
N ALA A 29 25.50 -13.55 18.56
CA ALA A 29 25.02 -12.70 17.50
C ALA A 29 25.33 -11.26 17.90
N ALA A 30 26.21 -10.59 17.14
CA ALA A 30 26.40 -9.15 17.29
C ALA A 30 25.01 -8.53 17.36
N PRO A 31 24.75 -7.57 18.28
CA PRO A 31 23.42 -6.96 18.38
C PRO A 31 23.00 -6.57 16.98
N SER A 32 21.98 -7.25 16.46
CA SER A 32 21.49 -7.10 15.09
C SER A 32 21.22 -5.62 14.90
N ALA A 33 22.10 -4.92 14.19
CA ALA A 33 21.98 -3.48 13.99
C ALA A 33 20.56 -3.20 13.47
N THR A 34 19.84 -2.32 14.14
CA THR A 34 18.49 -1.97 13.73
C THR A 34 18.56 -1.35 12.32
N PRO A 35 17.73 -1.83 11.37
CA PRO A 35 17.77 -1.32 10.01
C PRO A 35 17.39 0.17 9.94
N VAL A 36 18.05 0.91 9.06
CA VAL A 36 17.70 2.26 8.65
C VAL A 36 17.05 2.19 7.28
N TYR A 37 15.85 2.77 7.16
CA TYR A 37 15.08 2.75 5.93
C TYR A 37 15.10 4.10 5.24
N TYR A 38 15.21 4.09 3.92
CA TYR A 38 15.13 5.27 3.06
C TYR A 38 14.01 5.06 2.04
N GLN A 39 13.04 5.96 2.04
CA GLN A 39 12.01 5.99 0.99
C GLN A 39 12.27 7.22 0.11
N LEU A 40 12.62 6.99 -1.14
CA LEU A 40 13.02 8.03 -2.09
C LEU A 40 12.03 8.13 -3.24
N VAL A 41 11.85 9.34 -3.78
CA VAL A 41 11.13 9.62 -5.02
C VAL A 41 12.11 10.28 -5.98
N LEU A 42 12.33 9.64 -7.13
CA LEU A 42 13.13 10.22 -8.23
C LEU A 42 12.18 10.70 -9.32
N GLU A 43 12.10 12.02 -9.50
CA GLU A 43 11.29 12.64 -10.55
C GLU A 43 11.97 12.50 -11.89
N ALA A 44 11.22 12.28 -12.97
CA ALA A 44 11.78 12.14 -14.32
C ALA A 44 12.88 11.07 -14.44
N ALA A 45 12.73 9.96 -13.72
CA ALA A 45 13.70 8.87 -13.70
C ALA A 45 13.52 7.87 -14.85
N MET A 46 12.34 7.83 -15.46
CA MET A 46 11.96 6.86 -16.50
C MET A 46 10.92 7.44 -17.46
N PHE A 47 10.67 6.77 -18.58
CA PHE A 47 9.69 7.18 -19.60
C PHE A 47 9.22 5.96 -20.43
N PRO A 48 7.96 5.92 -20.89
CA PRO A 48 7.44 4.84 -21.73
C PRO A 48 7.83 5.00 -23.20
N GLY A 49 7.94 3.89 -23.94
CA GLY A 49 7.88 3.86 -25.40
C GLY A 49 8.89 4.74 -26.16
N GLY A 50 10.03 5.08 -25.54
CA GLY A 50 11.03 5.95 -26.17
C GLY A 50 10.63 7.43 -26.27
N ASN A 51 9.58 7.88 -25.59
CA ASN A 51 9.20 9.29 -25.53
C ASN A 51 9.78 9.95 -24.26
N PRO A 52 10.98 10.55 -24.30
CA PRO A 52 11.62 11.15 -23.13
C PRO A 52 10.86 12.36 -22.58
N LYS A 53 9.83 12.86 -23.29
CA LYS A 53 8.95 13.93 -22.78
C LYS A 53 7.88 13.39 -21.83
N GLU A 54 7.55 12.10 -21.92
CA GLU A 54 6.62 11.42 -21.02
C GLU A 54 7.33 10.88 -19.78
N ILE A 55 7.94 11.80 -19.05
CA ILE A 55 8.65 11.47 -17.82
C ILE A 55 7.71 10.82 -16.79
N ARG A 56 8.28 9.87 -16.05
CA ARG A 56 7.65 9.13 -14.96
C ARG A 56 8.60 9.12 -13.77
N GLU A 57 8.02 9.14 -12.60
CA GLU A 57 8.71 8.99 -11.33
C GLU A 57 9.03 7.52 -11.04
N ILE A 58 9.95 7.29 -10.11
CA ILE A 58 10.04 6.00 -9.41
C ILE A 58 10.15 6.26 -7.91
N VAL A 59 9.36 5.53 -7.13
CA VAL A 59 9.47 5.50 -5.67
C VAL A 59 10.30 4.27 -5.29
N LEU A 60 11.33 4.47 -4.48
CA LEU A 60 12.30 3.46 -4.07
C LEU A 60 12.25 3.25 -2.54
N ASP A 61 12.33 1.99 -2.11
CA ASP A 61 12.58 1.58 -0.72
C ASP A 61 13.97 0.94 -0.64
N LEU A 62 14.81 1.53 0.22
CA LEU A 62 16.15 1.06 0.51
C LEU A 62 16.27 0.78 2.02
N GLU A 63 17.13 -0.15 2.36
CA GLU A 63 17.46 -0.50 3.74
C GLU A 63 18.97 -0.54 3.89
N GLN A 64 19.44 -0.05 5.02
CA GLN A 64 20.81 -0.16 5.45
C GLN A 64 20.84 -0.81 6.83
N VAL A 65 21.70 -1.81 7.03
CA VAL A 65 21.92 -2.46 8.32
C VAL A 65 23.40 -2.37 8.63
N GLY A 66 23.76 -1.57 9.63
CA GLY A 66 25.15 -1.18 9.84
C GLY A 66 25.67 -0.36 8.65
N ASP A 67 26.76 -0.80 8.05
CA ASP A 67 27.35 -0.23 6.83
C ASP A 67 26.83 -0.89 5.53
N GLN A 68 26.13 -2.03 5.64
CA GLN A 68 25.67 -2.81 4.49
C GLN A 68 24.31 -2.31 3.96
N TRP A 69 24.24 -2.08 2.66
CA TRP A 69 22.99 -1.81 1.95
C TRP A 69 22.30 -3.11 1.53
N GLY A 70 20.98 -3.18 1.69
CA GLY A 70 20.15 -4.24 1.15
C GLY A 70 19.73 -4.00 -0.30
N ALA A 71 18.97 -4.95 -0.86
CA ALA A 71 18.33 -4.78 -2.15
C ALA A 71 17.37 -3.57 -2.16
N ILE A 72 17.25 -2.94 -3.33
CA ILE A 72 16.31 -1.86 -3.61
C ILE A 72 15.04 -2.45 -4.20
N TYR A 73 13.89 -1.97 -3.72
CA TYR A 73 12.61 -2.22 -4.36
C TYR A 73 12.00 -0.92 -4.86
N GLY A 74 11.44 -0.94 -6.07
CA GLY A 74 10.87 0.25 -6.71
C GLY A 74 9.44 0.08 -7.16
N ILE A 75 8.71 1.19 -7.33
CA ILE A 75 7.37 1.21 -7.91
C ILE A 75 7.12 2.49 -8.70
N SER A 76 6.44 2.36 -9.84
CA SER A 76 5.91 3.48 -10.62
C SER A 76 4.61 3.07 -11.32
N ARG A 77 3.46 3.33 -10.67
CA ARG A 77 2.15 2.90 -11.23
C ARG A 77 1.66 3.73 -12.40
N ASN A 78 2.35 4.83 -12.72
CA ASN A 78 2.11 5.60 -13.94
C ASN A 78 3.00 5.11 -15.10
N TYR A 79 3.99 4.27 -14.81
CA TYR A 79 4.78 3.56 -15.80
C TYR A 79 4.15 2.20 -16.11
N ASN A 80 4.09 1.30 -15.12
CA ASN A 80 3.55 -0.04 -15.29
C ASN A 80 3.05 -0.65 -13.96
N MET A 81 2.61 -1.91 -13.96
CA MET A 81 2.06 -2.54 -12.74
C MET A 81 3.08 -3.19 -11.77
N PRO A 82 4.13 -3.90 -12.21
CA PRO A 82 5.02 -4.61 -11.31
C PRO A 82 5.83 -3.71 -10.37
N PHE A 83 6.29 -4.28 -9.27
CA PHE A 83 7.42 -3.74 -8.51
C PHE A 83 8.73 -4.00 -9.26
N HIS A 84 9.74 -3.19 -8.97
CA HIS A 84 11.05 -3.23 -9.60
C HIS A 84 12.11 -3.66 -8.61
N LYS A 85 13.21 -4.23 -9.12
CA LYS A 85 14.35 -4.64 -8.31
C LYS A 85 15.52 -3.68 -8.56
N GLY A 86 16.45 -3.61 -7.63
CA GLY A 86 17.68 -2.84 -7.81
C GLY A 86 18.68 -3.10 -6.70
N ALA A 87 19.82 -2.40 -6.79
CA ALA A 87 20.89 -2.48 -5.81
C ALA A 87 21.62 -1.15 -5.69
N VAL A 88 22.13 -0.89 -4.48
CA VAL A 88 23.13 0.15 -4.25
C VAL A 88 24.48 -0.40 -4.69
N LYS A 89 25.10 0.24 -5.68
CA LYS A 89 26.44 -0.11 -6.18
C LYS A 89 27.53 0.56 -5.35
N GLN A 90 27.29 1.81 -4.97
CA GLN A 90 28.18 2.61 -4.13
C GLN A 90 27.35 3.58 -3.29
N ALA A 91 27.77 3.83 -2.05
CA ALA A 91 27.17 4.84 -1.20
C ALA A 91 28.25 5.58 -0.40
N THR A 92 28.07 6.89 -0.27
CA THR A 92 28.88 7.75 0.59
C THR A 92 27.94 8.57 1.45
N ILE A 93 28.10 8.49 2.78
CA ILE A 93 27.39 9.34 3.74
C ILE A 93 28.45 10.20 4.43
N SER A 94 28.33 11.52 4.30
CA SER A 94 29.24 12.49 4.90
C SER A 94 28.44 13.62 5.54
N GLY A 95 28.34 13.61 6.86
CA GLY A 95 27.43 14.49 7.60
C GLY A 95 25.99 14.32 7.14
N ASP A 96 25.36 15.42 6.73
CA ASP A 96 23.98 15.43 6.21
C ASP A 96 23.89 15.11 4.71
N THR A 97 25.02 14.91 4.02
CA THR A 97 25.03 14.60 2.58
C THR A 97 25.09 13.10 2.35
N ILE A 98 24.20 12.61 1.49
CA ILE A 98 24.13 11.21 1.07
C ILE A 98 24.28 11.18 -0.46
N THR A 99 25.27 10.42 -0.95
CA THR A 99 25.44 10.15 -2.37
C THR A 99 25.30 8.65 -2.61
N LEU A 100 24.38 8.26 -3.49
CA LEU A 100 24.12 6.87 -3.86
C LEU A 100 24.34 6.69 -5.36
N GLN A 101 25.08 5.66 -5.75
CA GLN A 101 25.06 5.13 -7.10
C GLN A 101 24.25 3.83 -7.08
N ILE A 102 23.17 3.79 -7.86
CA ILE A 102 22.25 2.66 -7.87
C ILE A 102 22.02 2.13 -9.29
N GLY A 103 21.70 0.84 -9.39
CA GLY A 103 21.14 0.23 -10.59
C GLY A 103 19.74 -0.31 -10.31
N THR A 104 18.84 -0.20 -11.28
CA THR A 104 17.48 -0.77 -11.21
C THR A 104 17.18 -1.64 -12.43
N ASP A 105 16.59 -2.81 -12.18
CA ASP A 105 16.00 -3.69 -13.18
C ASP A 105 14.47 -3.52 -13.14
N ILE A 106 13.97 -2.69 -14.07
CA ILE A 106 12.56 -2.36 -14.19
C ILE A 106 11.84 -3.56 -14.79
N THR A 107 11.09 -4.25 -13.95
CA THR A 107 10.34 -5.45 -14.33
C THR A 107 9.31 -5.11 -15.42
N PRO A 108 9.32 -5.85 -16.55
CA PRO A 108 8.42 -5.60 -17.67
C PRO A 108 6.98 -5.97 -17.33
N ASP A 109 6.10 -5.40 -18.16
CA ASP A 109 4.67 -5.49 -18.07
C ASP A 109 4.10 -6.13 -19.38
N LYS A 110 2.77 -6.37 -19.50
CA LYS A 110 2.17 -6.97 -20.72
C LYS A 110 2.14 -5.94 -21.86
N TRP A 111 2.05 -4.67 -21.49
CA TRP A 111 1.86 -3.52 -22.36
C TRP A 111 3.10 -2.64 -22.39
N VAL A 112 3.86 -2.59 -21.29
CA VAL A 112 5.02 -1.71 -21.15
C VAL A 112 6.28 -2.56 -21.02
N PRO A 113 7.26 -2.43 -21.92
CA PRO A 113 8.54 -3.12 -21.76
C PRO A 113 9.24 -2.67 -20.48
N GLY A 114 10.05 -3.56 -19.92
CA GLY A 114 10.91 -3.23 -18.78
C GLY A 114 12.12 -2.43 -19.21
N GLY A 115 13.12 -2.35 -18.34
CA GLY A 115 14.30 -1.55 -18.64
C GLY A 115 15.39 -1.62 -17.60
N GLN A 116 16.49 -0.93 -17.88
CA GLN A 116 17.60 -0.74 -16.97
C GLN A 116 17.74 0.74 -16.62
N GLY A 117 17.73 1.05 -15.32
CA GLY A 117 18.06 2.36 -14.80
C GLY A 117 19.43 2.38 -14.13
N GLU A 118 20.18 3.44 -14.31
CA GLU A 118 21.42 3.72 -13.58
C GLU A 118 21.40 5.15 -13.12
N TYR A 119 21.52 5.38 -11.81
CA TYR A 119 21.35 6.71 -11.22
C TYR A 119 22.44 7.03 -10.21
N THR A 120 22.91 8.26 -10.25
CA THR A 120 23.66 8.91 -9.17
C THR A 120 22.71 9.87 -8.49
N ILE A 121 22.45 9.66 -7.20
CA ILE A 121 21.50 10.41 -6.38
C ILE A 121 22.30 11.14 -5.31
N THR A 122 22.12 12.46 -5.21
CA THR A 122 22.72 13.28 -4.17
C THR A 122 21.60 13.92 -3.35
N LEU A 123 21.59 13.65 -2.06
CA LEU A 123 20.58 14.11 -1.11
C LEU A 123 21.24 14.84 0.05
N LYS A 124 20.52 15.83 0.58
CA LYS A 124 20.77 16.48 1.85
C LYS A 124 19.70 16.05 2.84
N ARG A 125 20.11 15.68 4.05
CA ARG A 125 19.23 15.45 5.20
C ARG A 125 18.86 16.78 5.83
N GLU A 126 17.57 17.03 5.93
CA GLU A 126 17.01 18.16 6.66
C GLU A 126 16.85 17.82 8.14
N THR A 127 16.73 18.84 8.99
CA THR A 127 16.61 18.68 10.45
C THR A 127 15.37 17.88 10.89
N ASP A 128 14.34 17.81 10.06
CA ASP A 128 13.10 17.07 10.31
C ASP A 128 13.11 15.64 9.72
N GLY A 129 14.25 15.18 9.21
CA GLY A 129 14.41 13.85 8.61
C GLY A 129 13.95 13.73 7.16
N ARG A 130 13.48 14.82 6.54
CA ARG A 130 13.28 14.87 5.08
C ARG A 130 14.61 14.81 4.34
N LEU A 131 14.56 14.27 3.13
CA LEU A 131 15.68 14.23 2.19
C LEU A 131 15.32 15.08 0.98
N THR A 132 16.20 15.99 0.57
CA THR A 132 16.03 16.80 -0.64
C THR A 132 17.31 16.80 -1.47
N GLY A 133 17.19 16.82 -2.80
CA GLY A 133 18.35 16.82 -3.67
C GLY A 133 18.01 16.53 -5.12
N THR A 134 18.94 15.93 -5.85
CA THR A 134 18.85 15.68 -7.29
C THR A 134 19.37 14.30 -7.65
N HIS A 135 19.03 13.85 -8.85
CA HIS A 135 19.66 12.69 -9.48
C HIS A 135 20.01 12.98 -10.93
N THR A 136 21.02 12.27 -11.41
CA THR A 136 21.39 12.16 -12.83
C THR A 136 21.63 10.69 -13.17
N GLY A 137 21.47 10.31 -14.42
CA GLY A 137 21.57 8.90 -14.78
C GLY A 137 21.20 8.58 -16.21
N LYS A 138 20.96 7.29 -16.46
CA LYS A 138 20.42 6.77 -17.72
C LYS A 138 19.27 5.81 -17.48
N TYR A 139 18.25 5.87 -18.32
CA TYR A 139 17.21 4.84 -18.44
C TYR A 139 17.20 4.30 -19.86
N ASN A 140 17.40 2.99 -20.03
CA ASN A 140 17.56 2.33 -21.33
C ASN A 140 18.58 3.07 -22.24
N GLY A 141 19.70 3.50 -21.67
CA GLY A 141 20.78 4.22 -22.36
C GLY A 141 20.54 5.72 -22.58
N VAL A 142 19.31 6.22 -22.38
CA VAL A 142 18.96 7.65 -22.54
C VAL A 142 19.20 8.40 -21.25
N ALA A 143 19.85 9.56 -21.31
CA ALA A 143 20.11 10.39 -20.15
C ALA A 143 18.82 10.86 -19.47
N VAL A 144 18.81 10.83 -18.14
CA VAL A 144 17.72 11.30 -17.29
C VAL A 144 18.29 12.08 -16.11
N SER A 145 17.53 13.05 -15.61
CA SER A 145 17.90 13.84 -14.44
C SER A 145 16.68 14.52 -13.87
N GLY A 146 16.64 14.73 -12.56
CA GLY A 146 15.53 15.39 -11.91
C GLY A 146 15.74 15.60 -10.43
N ARG A 147 14.68 16.07 -9.75
CA ARG A 147 14.68 16.21 -8.30
C ARG A 147 14.61 14.83 -7.65
N ALA A 148 15.31 14.69 -6.53
CA ALA A 148 15.21 13.56 -5.63
C ALA A 148 14.67 14.06 -4.28
N THR A 149 13.65 13.42 -3.76
CA THR A 149 13.12 13.71 -2.42
C THR A 149 12.95 12.41 -1.64
N GLY A 150 12.80 12.47 -0.33
CA GLY A 150 12.54 11.28 0.44
C GLY A 150 12.44 11.50 1.93
N THR A 151 12.40 10.40 2.66
CA THR A 151 12.43 10.37 4.12
C THR A 151 13.39 9.30 4.60
N ILE A 152 13.96 9.52 5.78
CA ILE A 152 14.73 8.51 6.51
C ILE A 152 13.95 8.06 7.75
N TYR A 153 13.94 6.75 7.99
CA TYR A 153 13.42 6.18 9.23
C TYR A 153 14.46 5.25 9.85
N ALA A 154 14.98 5.67 11.00
CA ALA A 154 15.84 4.88 11.87
C ALA A 154 15.04 4.45 13.11
N PRO A 155 14.29 3.33 13.05
CA PRO A 155 13.49 2.86 14.17
C PRO A 155 14.33 2.72 15.44
N GLN A 156 13.72 3.05 16.56
CA GLN A 156 14.26 2.76 17.88
C GLN A 156 13.52 1.54 18.42
N PRO A 157 14.23 0.44 18.74
CA PRO A 157 13.63 -0.69 19.41
C PRO A 157 12.95 -0.24 20.71
N ALA A 158 11.81 -0.84 21.03
CA ALA A 158 11.16 -0.66 22.32
C ALA A 158 12.13 -1.11 23.44
N ALA A 159 12.15 -0.38 24.56
CA ALA A 159 13.14 -0.56 25.62
C ALA A 159 13.12 -1.97 26.24
N ASP A 160 11.97 -2.63 26.23
CA ASP A 160 11.71 -3.98 26.74
C ASP A 160 11.68 -5.05 25.64
N PHE A 161 12.03 -4.70 24.40
CA PHE A 161 12.02 -5.64 23.30
C PHE A 161 13.14 -6.68 23.42
N VAL A 162 12.74 -7.94 23.45
CA VAL A 162 13.63 -9.09 23.30
C VAL A 162 13.54 -9.58 21.86
N PRO A 163 14.65 -9.70 21.11
CA PRO A 163 14.60 -10.28 19.77
C PRO A 163 13.98 -11.68 19.74
N LEU A 164 13.40 -12.07 18.61
CA LEU A 164 12.86 -13.41 18.42
C LEU A 164 13.97 -14.44 18.34
N ALA A 165 13.76 -15.62 18.94
CA ALA A 165 14.57 -16.78 18.62
C ALA A 165 14.27 -17.24 17.18
N PRO A 166 15.23 -17.89 16.48
CA PRO A 166 14.98 -18.47 15.16
C PRO A 166 13.76 -19.42 15.20
N GLN A 167 12.83 -19.23 14.28
CA GLN A 167 11.58 -19.98 14.15
C GLN A 167 10.70 -19.94 15.43
N GLU A 168 10.79 -18.88 16.24
CA GLU A 168 9.96 -18.73 17.44
C GLU A 168 8.46 -18.58 17.07
N HIS A 169 7.63 -19.54 17.48
CA HIS A 169 6.18 -19.49 17.29
C HIS A 169 5.44 -19.94 18.55
N PRO A 170 4.31 -19.30 18.94
CA PRO A 170 3.66 -18.17 18.27
C PRO A 170 4.42 -16.85 18.48
N ARG A 171 4.24 -15.92 17.53
CA ARG A 171 4.83 -14.57 17.58
C ARG A 171 3.88 -13.46 17.13
N LEU A 172 2.81 -13.78 16.40
CA LEU A 172 1.96 -12.77 15.78
C LEU A 172 1.02 -12.12 16.81
N LEU A 173 0.12 -12.89 17.42
CA LEU A 173 -0.86 -12.38 18.40
C LEU A 173 -0.28 -12.18 19.80
N PHE A 174 0.64 -13.07 20.18
CA PHE A 174 1.37 -13.09 21.45
C PHE A 174 2.57 -14.03 21.30
N ARG A 175 3.54 -13.91 22.20
CA ARG A 175 4.72 -14.78 22.26
C ARG A 175 4.56 -15.89 23.28
N LYS A 176 5.44 -16.90 23.24
CA LYS A 176 5.49 -17.95 24.28
C LYS A 176 5.66 -17.36 25.68
N SER A 177 6.40 -16.27 25.81
CA SER A 177 6.60 -15.54 27.08
C SER A 177 5.31 -14.97 27.67
N ASP A 178 4.30 -14.72 26.84
CA ASP A 178 3.04 -14.09 27.25
C ASP A 178 2.01 -15.13 27.74
N LEU A 179 2.20 -16.41 27.38
CA LEU A 179 1.27 -17.50 27.69
C LEU A 179 0.96 -17.66 29.18
N PRO A 180 1.93 -17.56 30.12
CA PRO A 180 1.61 -17.64 31.54
C PRO A 180 0.60 -16.58 31.97
N ALA A 181 0.81 -15.31 31.60
CA ALA A 181 -0.10 -14.22 31.95
C ALA A 181 -1.47 -14.38 31.27
N LEU A 182 -1.51 -14.81 30.01
CA LEU A 182 -2.77 -15.06 29.30
C LEU A 182 -3.56 -16.23 29.91
N ARG A 183 -2.88 -17.29 30.37
CA ARG A 183 -3.54 -18.42 31.06
C ARG A 183 -4.09 -18.03 32.42
N GLU A 184 -3.39 -17.17 33.18
CA GLU A 184 -3.97 -16.60 34.41
C GLU A 184 -5.17 -15.70 34.11
N LYS A 185 -5.07 -14.85 33.08
CA LYS A 185 -6.19 -14.02 32.62
C LYS A 185 -7.40 -14.87 32.23
N ALA A 186 -7.19 -16.01 31.58
CA ALA A 186 -8.23 -16.95 31.20
C ALA A 186 -9.03 -17.50 32.39
N LYS A 187 -8.46 -17.55 33.60
CA LYS A 187 -9.16 -18.03 34.81
C LYS A 187 -10.11 -16.99 35.41
N THR A 188 -10.00 -15.72 35.03
CA THR A 188 -10.89 -14.65 35.51
C THR A 188 -12.30 -14.80 34.90
N PRO A 189 -13.36 -14.21 35.50
CA PRO A 189 -14.69 -14.19 34.90
C PRO A 189 -14.71 -13.60 33.48
N PHE A 190 -13.94 -12.53 33.25
CA PHE A 190 -13.74 -11.94 31.93
C PHE A 190 -13.09 -12.94 30.95
N GLY A 191 -12.02 -13.61 31.39
CA GLY A 191 -11.32 -14.63 30.61
C GLY A 191 -12.20 -15.80 30.22
N GLN A 192 -13.01 -16.32 31.15
CA GLN A 192 -13.96 -17.40 30.89
C GLN A 192 -15.05 -16.98 29.88
N ALA A 193 -15.58 -15.76 30.00
CA ALA A 193 -16.51 -15.21 29.02
C ALA A 193 -15.86 -15.07 27.63
N ALA A 194 -14.60 -14.64 27.59
CA ALA A 194 -13.85 -14.53 26.35
C ALA A 194 -13.61 -15.89 25.68
N LEU A 195 -13.15 -16.90 26.44
CA LEU A 195 -12.93 -18.25 25.91
C LEU A 195 -14.20 -18.84 25.30
N LYS A 196 -15.35 -18.68 25.95
CA LYS A 196 -16.65 -19.13 25.41
C LYS A 196 -16.97 -18.45 24.07
N LYS A 197 -16.71 -17.15 23.94
CA LYS A 197 -16.91 -16.42 22.67
C LYS A 197 -15.90 -16.83 21.61
N ILE A 198 -14.63 -17.04 21.98
CA ILE A 198 -13.58 -17.51 21.07
C ILE A 198 -13.96 -18.89 20.52
N GLU A 199 -14.37 -19.83 21.38
CA GLU A 199 -14.84 -21.15 20.94
C GLU A 199 -16.04 -21.05 19.99
N ALA A 200 -17.01 -20.19 20.31
CA ALA A 200 -18.18 -19.97 19.48
C ALA A 200 -17.88 -19.33 18.11
N LEU A 201 -16.73 -18.66 17.92
CA LEU A 201 -16.32 -18.14 16.61
C LEU A 201 -16.10 -19.27 15.59
N GLY A 202 -15.59 -20.42 16.04
CA GLY A 202 -15.35 -21.58 15.17
C GLY A 202 -14.36 -21.32 14.02
N THR A 203 -13.51 -20.30 14.11
CA THR A 203 -12.54 -19.95 13.06
C THR A 203 -11.18 -20.65 13.27
N PRO A 204 -10.37 -20.83 12.22
CA PRO A 204 -9.03 -21.41 12.36
C PRO A 204 -8.15 -20.67 13.39
N MET A 205 -8.17 -19.34 13.38
CA MET A 205 -7.47 -18.51 14.36
C MET A 205 -7.97 -18.78 15.79
N ALA A 206 -9.30 -18.88 16.00
CA ALA A 206 -9.86 -19.17 17.30
C ALA A 206 -9.39 -20.52 17.85
N PHE A 207 -9.39 -21.56 17.01
CA PHE A 207 -8.86 -22.87 17.39
C PHE A 207 -7.36 -22.82 17.72
N GLY A 208 -6.55 -22.07 16.96
CA GLY A 208 -5.14 -21.85 17.28
C GLY A 208 -4.92 -21.17 18.64
N VAL A 209 -5.72 -20.17 18.99
CA VAL A 209 -5.67 -19.51 20.31
C VAL A 209 -6.06 -20.49 21.42
N LEU A 210 -7.13 -21.27 21.24
CA LEU A 210 -7.55 -22.29 22.21
C LEU A 210 -6.48 -23.35 22.43
N TYR A 211 -5.80 -23.79 21.36
CA TYR A 211 -4.65 -24.69 21.47
C TYR A 211 -3.55 -24.10 22.35
N GLN A 212 -3.15 -22.86 22.11
CA GLN A 212 -2.08 -22.22 22.89
C GLN A 212 -2.47 -22.02 24.37
N LEU A 213 -3.71 -21.66 24.66
CA LEU A 213 -4.18 -21.44 26.03
C LEU A 213 -4.37 -22.76 26.80
N THR A 214 -4.83 -23.83 26.16
CA THR A 214 -5.18 -25.11 26.82
C THR A 214 -4.11 -26.19 26.72
N GLY A 215 -3.29 -26.19 25.67
CA GLY A 215 -2.39 -27.27 25.30
C GLY A 215 -3.07 -28.47 24.62
N ASP A 216 -4.40 -28.44 24.41
CA ASP A 216 -5.13 -29.55 23.80
C ASP A 216 -4.96 -29.56 22.27
N LYS A 217 -4.24 -30.58 21.78
CA LYS A 217 -3.93 -30.80 20.37
C LYS A 217 -5.18 -31.01 19.50
N ALA A 218 -6.33 -31.35 20.07
CA ALA A 218 -7.58 -31.44 19.32
C ALA A 218 -7.97 -30.09 18.69
N TRP A 219 -7.62 -28.97 19.34
CA TRP A 219 -7.83 -27.64 18.77
C TRP A 219 -6.89 -27.36 17.60
N ALA A 220 -5.60 -27.70 17.71
CA ALA A 220 -4.66 -27.58 16.60
C ALA A 220 -5.08 -28.45 15.40
N ALA A 221 -5.59 -29.65 15.64
CA ALA A 221 -6.12 -30.52 14.59
C ALA A 221 -7.35 -29.91 13.87
N LYS A 222 -8.26 -29.26 14.61
CA LYS A 222 -9.38 -28.50 14.01
C LYS A 222 -8.87 -27.32 13.19
N ALA A 223 -7.92 -26.56 13.73
CA ALA A 223 -7.31 -25.41 13.04
C ALA A 223 -6.64 -25.82 11.72
N HIS A 224 -5.84 -26.89 11.75
CA HIS A 224 -5.20 -27.48 10.59
C HIS A 224 -6.22 -27.92 9.54
N LYS A 225 -7.25 -28.67 9.94
CA LYS A 225 -8.30 -29.15 9.03
C LYS A 225 -8.99 -28.01 8.28
N GLU A 226 -9.35 -26.92 8.98
CA GLU A 226 -9.96 -25.76 8.32
C GLU A 226 -8.96 -25.00 7.44
N ALA A 227 -7.70 -24.86 7.86
CA ALA A 227 -6.65 -24.22 7.07
C ALA A 227 -6.34 -24.99 5.77
N GLU A 228 -6.49 -26.31 5.74
CA GLU A 228 -6.39 -27.11 4.51
C GLU A 228 -7.44 -26.69 3.47
N GLU A 229 -8.66 -26.38 3.88
CA GLU A 229 -9.71 -25.89 2.96
C GLU A 229 -9.33 -24.55 2.36
N TYR A 230 -8.78 -23.64 3.18
CA TYR A 230 -8.24 -22.37 2.71
C TYR A 230 -7.08 -22.58 1.73
N LEU A 231 -6.08 -23.42 2.04
CA LEU A 231 -4.96 -23.68 1.12
C LEU A 231 -5.41 -24.34 -0.20
N ALA A 232 -6.40 -25.24 -0.15
CA ALA A 232 -6.98 -25.86 -1.33
C ALA A 232 -7.89 -24.91 -2.15
N GLY A 233 -8.07 -23.66 -1.70
CA GLY A 233 -8.98 -22.70 -2.33
C GLY A 233 -10.45 -23.14 -2.31
N ARG A 234 -10.81 -24.00 -1.36
CA ARG A 234 -12.15 -24.54 -1.11
C ARG A 234 -12.88 -23.72 -0.03
N LYS A 235 -14.21 -23.87 0.03
CA LYS A 235 -15.12 -23.02 0.82
C LYS A 235 -15.31 -23.57 2.24
N PRO A 236 -15.04 -22.79 3.30
CA PRO A 236 -15.73 -23.00 4.57
C PRO A 236 -17.07 -22.22 4.55
N GLY A 237 -18.21 -22.91 4.57
CA GLY A 237 -19.48 -22.38 5.11
C GLY A 237 -20.20 -21.17 4.48
N GLY A 238 -20.52 -21.17 3.17
CA GLY A 238 -21.75 -20.50 2.68
C GLY A 238 -21.84 -18.95 2.56
N ASP A 239 -20.75 -18.18 2.66
CA ASP A 239 -20.80 -16.70 2.47
C ASP A 239 -21.16 -16.30 1.02
N PRO A 240 -22.24 -15.52 0.78
CA PRO A 240 -22.72 -15.15 -0.56
C PRO A 240 -21.88 -14.10 -1.31
N PHE A 241 -20.80 -13.53 -0.74
CA PHE A 241 -20.08 -12.40 -1.36
C PHE A 241 -18.70 -12.72 -1.98
N VAL A 242 -18.38 -13.99 -2.23
CA VAL A 242 -17.08 -14.42 -2.77
C VAL A 242 -17.22 -15.00 -4.20
N PRO A 243 -16.60 -14.36 -5.21
CA PRO A 243 -15.20 -14.68 -5.56
C PRO A 243 -14.21 -13.49 -5.49
N LYS A 244 -14.64 -12.27 -5.14
CA LYS A 244 -13.79 -11.06 -5.28
C LYS A 244 -13.27 -10.44 -3.97
N LYS A 245 -13.72 -10.89 -2.78
CA LYS A 245 -13.22 -10.47 -1.46
C LYS A 245 -12.47 -11.52 -0.59
N PRO A 246 -12.25 -12.81 -0.96
CA PRO A 246 -11.82 -13.83 0.00
C PRO A 246 -10.31 -13.86 0.31
N LEU A 247 -9.46 -13.23 -0.51
CA LEU A 247 -8.01 -13.43 -0.42
C LEU A 247 -7.43 -12.92 0.91
N TRP A 248 -7.97 -11.82 1.45
CA TRP A 248 -7.54 -11.27 2.73
C TRP A 248 -7.81 -12.24 3.90
N ALA A 249 -9.05 -12.68 4.07
CA ALA A 249 -9.42 -13.54 5.19
C ALA A 249 -8.65 -14.87 5.13
N GLN A 250 -8.42 -15.39 3.93
CA GLN A 250 -7.57 -16.55 3.70
C GLN A 250 -6.12 -16.32 4.14
N LEU A 251 -5.52 -15.18 3.79
CA LEU A 251 -4.16 -14.80 4.21
C LEU A 251 -4.05 -14.69 5.73
N GLU A 252 -4.96 -13.94 6.37
CA GLU A 252 -4.95 -13.74 7.82
C GLU A 252 -5.13 -15.07 8.56
N GLN A 253 -6.15 -15.87 8.21
CA GLN A 253 -6.43 -17.12 8.91
C GLN A 253 -5.30 -18.14 8.73
N CYS A 254 -4.75 -18.32 7.53
CA CYS A 254 -3.65 -19.27 7.31
C CYS A 254 -2.35 -18.83 8.01
N ALA A 255 -2.02 -17.54 8.01
CA ALA A 255 -0.86 -17.03 8.74
C ALA A 255 -0.99 -17.28 10.26
N MET A 256 -2.20 -17.09 10.80
CA MET A 256 -2.48 -17.32 12.21
C MET A 256 -2.41 -18.79 12.59
N VAL A 257 -2.90 -19.69 11.73
CA VAL A 257 -2.75 -21.14 11.98
C VAL A 257 -1.29 -21.56 11.89
N TYR A 258 -0.55 -21.09 10.88
CA TYR A 258 0.88 -21.37 10.75
C TYR A 258 1.65 -20.95 12.01
N ASP A 259 1.35 -19.76 12.54
CA ASP A 259 2.00 -19.22 13.73
C ASP A 259 1.54 -19.91 15.03
N LEU A 260 0.22 -19.98 15.27
CA LEU A 260 -0.34 -20.49 16.53
C LEU A 260 -0.24 -22.00 16.66
N CYS A 261 -0.11 -22.76 15.57
CA CYS A 261 -0.08 -24.22 15.60
C CYS A 261 1.24 -24.80 15.06
N TYR A 262 2.28 -23.98 14.89
CA TYR A 262 3.53 -24.35 14.20
C TYR A 262 4.13 -25.70 14.63
N ASP A 263 4.12 -25.96 15.94
CA ASP A 263 4.68 -27.17 16.57
C ASP A 263 3.78 -28.41 16.43
N ALA A 264 2.49 -28.22 16.16
CA ALA A 264 1.51 -29.28 15.94
C ALA A 264 1.23 -29.56 14.45
N LEU A 265 1.67 -28.68 13.55
CA LEU A 265 1.42 -28.80 12.10
C LEU A 265 2.38 -29.82 11.44
N PRO A 266 1.87 -30.67 10.53
CA PRO A 266 2.70 -31.53 9.71
C PRO A 266 3.71 -30.75 8.84
N GLU A 267 4.90 -31.30 8.62
CA GLU A 267 5.92 -30.68 7.77
C GLU A 267 5.46 -30.49 6.32
N ASP A 268 4.65 -31.40 5.78
CA ASP A 268 4.10 -31.27 4.43
C ASP A 268 3.19 -30.05 4.31
N PHE A 269 2.35 -29.78 5.33
CA PHE A 269 1.50 -28.61 5.38
C PHE A 269 2.33 -27.34 5.43
N LYS A 270 3.33 -27.29 6.31
CA LYS A 270 4.21 -26.13 6.45
C LYS A 270 4.95 -25.83 5.14
N ALA A 271 5.47 -26.87 4.47
CA ALA A 271 6.10 -26.74 3.15
C ALA A 271 5.13 -26.24 2.07
N ARG A 272 3.89 -26.72 2.06
CA ARG A 272 2.84 -26.25 1.12
C ARG A 272 2.43 -24.81 1.39
N TYR A 273 2.26 -24.41 2.65
CA TYR A 273 1.95 -23.03 3.02
C TYR A 273 3.08 -22.08 2.57
N ARG A 274 4.33 -22.42 2.87
CA ARG A 274 5.52 -21.67 2.43
C ARG A 274 5.58 -21.49 0.91
N ALA A 275 5.31 -22.56 0.14
CA ALA A 275 5.28 -22.49 -1.31
C ALA A 275 4.11 -21.64 -1.83
N TRP A 276 2.92 -21.81 -1.25
CA TRP A 276 1.71 -21.06 -1.61
C TRP A 276 1.89 -19.56 -1.38
N ILE A 277 2.41 -19.16 -0.21
CA ILE A 277 2.57 -17.74 0.11
C ILE A 277 3.69 -17.08 -0.69
N ALA A 278 4.77 -17.80 -1.01
CA ALA A 278 5.84 -17.31 -1.88
C ALA A 278 5.32 -17.00 -3.29
N ASP A 279 4.53 -17.92 -3.88
CA ASP A 279 3.93 -17.71 -5.20
C ASP A 279 2.87 -16.59 -5.18
N LEU A 280 2.03 -16.54 -4.14
CA LEU A 280 1.04 -15.47 -4.02
C LEU A 280 1.70 -14.09 -3.86
N ALA A 281 2.78 -13.98 -3.07
CA ALA A 281 3.55 -12.75 -2.97
C ALA A 281 4.16 -12.34 -4.32
N PHE A 282 4.69 -13.31 -5.09
CA PHE A 282 5.15 -13.05 -6.45
C PHE A 282 4.03 -12.50 -7.34
N GLN A 283 2.83 -13.11 -7.30
CA GLN A 283 1.69 -12.62 -8.06
C GLN A 283 1.29 -11.21 -7.62
N VAL A 284 1.19 -10.92 -6.33
CA VAL A 284 0.80 -9.59 -5.81
C VAL A 284 1.78 -8.49 -6.26
N TYR A 285 3.09 -8.75 -6.22
CA TYR A 285 4.09 -7.71 -6.47
C TYR A 285 4.58 -7.66 -7.92
N PHE A 286 4.69 -8.79 -8.62
CA PHE A 286 5.33 -8.84 -9.94
C PHE A 286 4.36 -9.24 -11.06
N ALA A 287 3.22 -9.87 -10.74
CA ALA A 287 2.20 -10.24 -11.72
C ALA A 287 0.76 -9.98 -11.25
N PRO A 288 0.42 -8.77 -10.75
CA PRO A 288 -0.87 -8.52 -10.08
C PRO A 288 -2.09 -8.73 -10.98
N GLU A 289 -1.92 -8.62 -12.30
CA GLU A 289 -2.95 -8.96 -13.29
C GLU A 289 -3.35 -10.44 -13.33
N ALA A 290 -2.51 -11.35 -12.86
CA ALA A 290 -2.87 -12.77 -12.70
C ALA A 290 -4.00 -12.97 -11.68
N LEU A 291 -4.14 -12.03 -10.74
CA LEU A 291 -5.18 -12.01 -9.72
C LEU A 291 -6.44 -11.24 -10.18
N GLY A 292 -6.46 -10.77 -11.43
CA GLY A 292 -7.59 -10.09 -12.06
C GLY A 292 -7.53 -8.55 -11.98
N VAL A 293 -8.60 -7.92 -12.44
CA VAL A 293 -8.72 -6.46 -12.49
C VAL A 293 -9.21 -5.92 -11.15
N THR A 294 -8.32 -5.27 -10.40
CA THR A 294 -8.61 -4.52 -9.17
C THR A 294 -7.79 -3.24 -9.10
N ASN A 295 -8.15 -2.32 -8.19
CA ASN A 295 -7.34 -1.13 -7.92
C ASN A 295 -6.15 -1.51 -7.03
N TRP A 296 -4.99 -1.77 -7.64
CA TRP A 296 -3.75 -2.16 -6.94
C TRP A 296 -3.04 -1.03 -6.17
N HIS A 297 -3.69 0.12 -6.01
CA HIS A 297 -3.20 1.19 -5.15
C HIS A 297 -3.30 0.78 -3.68
N VAL A 298 -2.28 1.12 -2.86
CA VAL A 298 -2.26 0.83 -1.41
C VAL A 298 -3.41 1.42 -0.60
N VAL A 299 -4.11 2.42 -1.16
CA VAL A 299 -5.26 3.11 -0.54
C VAL A 299 -6.57 2.35 -0.76
N SER A 300 -6.64 1.47 -1.76
CA SER A 300 -7.89 0.78 -2.08
C SER A 300 -8.34 -0.13 -0.94
N ASN A 301 -9.61 -0.01 -0.54
CA ASN A 301 -10.31 -0.92 0.38
C ASN A 301 -10.08 -2.41 0.09
N HIS A 302 -9.90 -2.80 -1.17
CA HIS A 302 -9.68 -4.19 -1.53
C HIS A 302 -8.22 -4.61 -1.29
N VAL A 303 -7.27 -3.83 -1.78
CA VAL A 303 -5.86 -4.24 -1.86
C VAL A 303 -5.08 -3.88 -0.60
N ALA A 304 -5.48 -2.85 0.16
CA ALA A 304 -4.91 -2.56 1.48
C ALA A 304 -4.97 -3.80 2.40
N ASN A 305 -6.10 -4.51 2.38
CA ASN A 305 -6.26 -5.76 3.11
C ASN A 305 -5.37 -6.88 2.54
N VAL A 306 -5.23 -7.02 1.22
CA VAL A 306 -4.28 -8.00 0.65
C VAL A 306 -2.84 -7.72 1.10
N TYR A 307 -2.38 -6.47 1.07
CA TYR A 307 -1.03 -6.10 1.51
C TYR A 307 -0.81 -6.33 3.00
N SER A 308 -1.78 -6.02 3.86
CA SER A 308 -1.66 -6.36 5.29
C SER A 308 -1.63 -7.87 5.52
N GLY A 309 -2.37 -8.66 4.73
CA GLY A 309 -2.38 -10.13 4.84
C GLY A 309 -1.06 -10.76 4.40
N ILE A 310 -0.47 -10.23 3.34
CA ILE A 310 0.89 -10.58 2.90
C ILE A 310 1.90 -10.17 3.97
N THR A 311 1.75 -9.01 4.61
CA THR A 311 2.66 -8.58 5.68
C THR A 311 2.55 -9.50 6.91
N LEU A 312 1.35 -9.86 7.35
CA LEU A 312 1.15 -10.84 8.42
C LEU A 312 1.80 -12.19 8.09
N SER A 313 1.61 -12.67 6.86
CA SER A 313 2.20 -13.92 6.42
C SER A 313 3.73 -13.83 6.35
N ALA A 314 4.29 -12.71 5.89
CA ALA A 314 5.74 -12.48 5.87
C ALA A 314 6.33 -12.50 7.28
N LEU A 315 5.67 -11.86 8.26
CA LEU A 315 6.08 -11.89 9.67
C LEU A 315 6.04 -13.30 10.27
N ALA A 316 5.25 -14.20 9.71
CA ALA A 316 5.19 -15.60 10.13
C ALA A 316 6.28 -16.49 9.53
N VAL A 317 6.93 -16.10 8.43
CA VAL A 317 7.86 -16.99 7.68
C VAL A 317 9.24 -16.39 7.37
N PHE A 318 9.50 -15.13 7.76
CA PHE A 318 10.72 -14.42 7.34
C PHE A 318 12.05 -15.05 7.81
N ASP A 319 12.01 -15.85 8.87
CA ASP A 319 13.16 -16.55 9.45
C ASP A 319 13.18 -18.05 9.14
N GLU A 320 12.32 -18.52 8.22
CA GLU A 320 12.40 -19.89 7.72
C GLU A 320 13.74 -20.11 7.01
N PRO A 321 14.45 -21.22 7.27
CA PRO A 321 15.76 -21.45 6.70
C PRO A 321 15.69 -21.84 5.22
N SER A 322 16.77 -21.60 4.49
CA SER A 322 17.00 -22.13 3.15
C SER A 322 18.47 -22.43 2.90
N PRO A 323 18.79 -23.22 1.86
CA PRO A 323 20.12 -23.19 1.26
C PRO A 323 20.54 -21.77 0.87
N ALA A 324 21.85 -21.58 0.68
CA ALA A 324 22.39 -20.31 0.21
C ALA A 324 21.74 -19.88 -1.13
N PRO A 325 21.49 -18.57 -1.34
CA PRO A 325 20.99 -18.07 -2.61
C PRO A 325 21.93 -18.46 -3.75
N LYS A 326 21.36 -18.67 -4.94
CA LYS A 326 22.14 -18.98 -6.14
C LYS A 326 22.59 -17.69 -6.82
N GLU A 327 23.83 -17.68 -7.27
CA GLU A 327 24.37 -16.58 -8.07
C GLU A 327 23.60 -16.47 -9.40
N PRO A 328 23.26 -15.25 -9.85
CA PRO A 328 22.63 -15.04 -11.16
C PRO A 328 23.46 -15.65 -12.28
N THR A 329 22.82 -16.32 -13.23
CA THR A 329 23.52 -16.93 -14.36
C THR A 329 23.95 -15.85 -15.38
N PRO A 330 25.23 -15.82 -15.82
CA PRO A 330 25.70 -14.81 -16.76
C PRO A 330 25.01 -14.90 -18.13
N PRO A 331 24.65 -13.76 -18.75
CA PRO A 331 24.09 -13.76 -20.11
C PRO A 331 25.19 -14.05 -21.14
N PHE A 332 24.83 -14.75 -22.22
CA PHE A 332 25.69 -14.82 -23.40
C PHE A 332 25.46 -13.61 -24.29
N LEU A 333 26.50 -12.81 -24.54
CA LEU A 333 26.39 -11.53 -25.23
C LEU A 333 27.07 -11.50 -26.61
N GLU A 334 27.76 -12.58 -26.99
CA GLU A 334 28.44 -12.68 -28.27
C GLU A 334 27.43 -13.01 -29.38
N GLU A 335 27.75 -12.60 -30.61
CA GLU A 335 26.92 -12.93 -31.77
C GLU A 335 27.21 -14.34 -32.27
N VAL A 336 28.48 -14.76 -32.31
CA VAL A 336 28.85 -16.07 -32.87
C VAL A 336 28.63 -17.16 -31.82
N LEU A 337 27.67 -18.05 -32.07
CA LEU A 337 27.42 -19.21 -31.21
C LEU A 337 27.85 -20.48 -31.98
N PRO A 338 29.03 -21.04 -31.68
CA PRO A 338 29.48 -22.27 -32.32
C PRO A 338 28.58 -23.46 -31.94
N PRO A 339 28.49 -24.51 -32.78
CA PRO A 339 27.80 -25.73 -32.42
C PRO A 339 28.46 -26.39 -31.21
N ALA A 340 27.72 -27.27 -30.52
CA ALA A 340 28.27 -27.96 -29.36
C ALA A 340 29.43 -28.86 -29.80
N LYS A 341 30.63 -28.55 -29.29
CA LYS A 341 31.88 -29.24 -29.67
C LYS A 341 31.83 -30.71 -29.23
N ASP A 342 32.19 -31.61 -30.14
CA ASP A 342 32.26 -33.07 -29.91
C ASP A 342 30.95 -33.66 -29.34
N PHE A 343 29.81 -32.99 -29.57
CA PHE A 343 28.52 -33.37 -29.01
C PHE A 343 27.83 -34.46 -29.84
N VAL A 344 27.41 -35.53 -29.16
CA VAL A 344 26.60 -36.60 -29.73
C VAL A 344 25.30 -36.72 -28.91
N PRO A 345 24.11 -36.60 -29.53
CA PRO A 345 22.85 -36.80 -28.84
C PRO A 345 22.76 -38.19 -28.21
N ALA A 346 22.34 -38.25 -26.95
CA ALA A 346 22.15 -39.53 -26.27
C ALA A 346 20.97 -40.31 -26.89
N PRO A 347 20.93 -41.65 -26.74
CA PRO A 347 19.82 -42.46 -27.24
C PRO A 347 18.46 -41.96 -26.74
N GLY A 348 17.49 -41.82 -27.65
CA GLY A 348 16.14 -41.35 -27.36
C GLY A 348 15.98 -39.82 -27.29
N VAL A 349 17.05 -39.05 -27.48
CA VAL A 349 16.99 -37.59 -27.62
C VAL A 349 16.52 -37.21 -29.04
N PRO A 350 15.49 -36.36 -29.19
CA PRO A 350 15.08 -35.88 -30.50
C PRO A 350 16.12 -34.92 -31.09
N VAL A 351 16.42 -35.11 -32.38
CA VAL A 351 17.18 -34.18 -33.21
C VAL A 351 16.21 -33.64 -34.26
N VAL A 352 16.04 -32.33 -34.31
CA VAL A 352 15.10 -31.65 -35.21
C VAL A 352 15.83 -30.66 -36.11
N PRO A 353 15.53 -30.59 -37.41
CA PRO A 353 16.13 -29.58 -38.28
C PRO A 353 15.65 -28.17 -37.89
N LEU A 354 16.56 -27.20 -37.96
CA LEU A 354 16.21 -25.79 -37.81
C LEU A 354 15.27 -25.38 -38.94
N THR A 355 14.02 -25.05 -38.59
CA THR A 355 13.07 -24.45 -39.52
C THR A 355 12.89 -22.98 -39.13
N PRO A 356 13.39 -22.01 -39.92
CA PRO A 356 13.34 -20.60 -39.54
C PRO A 356 11.92 -20.12 -39.21
N GLY A 357 11.78 -19.47 -38.05
CA GLY A 357 10.51 -18.96 -37.54
C GLY A 357 9.57 -20.00 -36.93
N LYS A 358 9.96 -21.28 -36.88
CA LYS A 358 9.20 -22.35 -36.23
C LYS A 358 9.94 -22.86 -34.99
N SER A 359 9.18 -23.30 -34.00
CA SER A 359 9.66 -23.95 -32.80
C SER A 359 9.72 -25.47 -32.99
N PRO A 360 10.69 -26.19 -32.37
CA PRO A 360 10.69 -27.64 -32.34
C PRO A 360 9.34 -28.21 -31.88
N THR A 361 8.90 -29.28 -32.53
CA THR A 361 7.62 -29.96 -32.22
C THR A 361 7.82 -31.33 -31.58
N VAL A 362 9.07 -31.69 -31.23
CA VAL A 362 9.41 -32.93 -30.53
C VAL A 362 10.46 -32.60 -29.46
N TRP A 363 10.15 -32.99 -28.22
CA TRP A 363 10.93 -32.65 -27.03
C TRP A 363 11.14 -33.89 -26.14
N LEU A 364 12.17 -33.87 -25.32
CA LEU A 364 12.11 -34.46 -23.98
C LEU A 364 11.51 -33.42 -23.04
N HIS A 365 10.74 -33.85 -22.06
CA HIS A 365 10.21 -32.94 -21.04
C HIS A 365 10.25 -33.59 -19.66
N THR A 366 10.32 -32.77 -18.62
CA THR A 366 10.07 -33.27 -17.27
C THR A 366 8.57 -33.39 -17.01
N GLU A 367 8.19 -34.19 -16.01
CA GLU A 367 6.85 -34.07 -15.43
C GLU A 367 6.60 -32.61 -14.95
N PRO A 368 5.38 -32.07 -15.12
CA PRO A 368 5.05 -30.74 -14.63
C PRO A 368 5.11 -30.69 -13.10
N LEU A 369 6.07 -29.94 -12.55
CA LEU A 369 6.08 -29.61 -11.14
C LEU A 369 4.93 -28.64 -10.86
N ARG A 370 3.86 -29.07 -10.19
CA ARG A 370 2.64 -28.27 -9.89
C ARG A 370 2.86 -27.16 -8.85
N ARG A 371 3.84 -26.30 -9.09
CA ARG A 371 4.13 -25.06 -8.37
C ARG A 371 5.17 -24.24 -9.14
N ALA A 372 5.26 -22.95 -8.84
CA ALA A 372 6.38 -22.13 -9.26
C ALA A 372 7.61 -22.41 -8.38
N THR A 373 8.80 -22.40 -8.98
CA THR A 373 10.06 -22.40 -8.22
C THR A 373 10.29 -20.99 -7.63
N PRO A 374 11.01 -20.86 -6.50
CA PRO A 374 11.20 -19.58 -5.82
C PRO A 374 12.01 -18.55 -6.63
N ASP A 375 12.80 -19.03 -7.60
CA ASP A 375 13.65 -18.21 -8.46
C ASP A 375 13.00 -17.99 -9.84
N ASP A 376 13.25 -16.81 -10.41
CA ASP A 376 12.89 -16.48 -11.79
C ASP A 376 13.84 -17.23 -12.73
N PRO A 377 13.35 -18.04 -13.71
CA PRO A 377 14.21 -18.80 -14.61
C PRO A 377 15.12 -17.91 -15.48
N ARG A 378 14.82 -16.61 -15.61
CA ARG A 378 15.67 -15.63 -16.32
C ARG A 378 16.85 -15.12 -15.48
N GLU A 379 16.81 -15.35 -14.17
CA GLU A 379 17.86 -14.98 -13.22
C GLU A 379 18.70 -16.21 -12.84
N VAL A 380 18.06 -17.36 -12.61
CA VAL A 380 18.71 -18.60 -12.18
C VAL A 380 18.25 -19.77 -13.06
N PHE A 381 19.18 -20.42 -13.75
CA PHE A 381 18.88 -21.55 -14.66
C PHE A 381 19.31 -22.93 -14.10
N TYR A 382 19.68 -22.99 -12.82
CA TYR A 382 20.00 -24.23 -12.09
C TYR A 382 21.10 -25.12 -12.69
N GLY A 383 21.95 -24.58 -13.58
CA GLY A 383 22.97 -25.35 -14.27
C GLY A 383 22.43 -26.25 -15.39
N LEU A 384 21.14 -26.13 -15.73
CA LEU A 384 20.46 -26.93 -16.76
C LEU A 384 21.11 -26.74 -18.13
N GLU A 385 21.73 -25.58 -18.38
CA GLU A 385 22.45 -25.27 -19.60
C GLU A 385 23.63 -26.21 -19.88
N ASN A 386 24.18 -26.87 -18.85
CA ASN A 386 25.33 -27.76 -18.97
C ASN A 386 24.96 -29.25 -18.99
N ILE A 387 23.67 -29.58 -19.07
CA ILE A 387 23.17 -30.96 -18.99
C ILE A 387 22.71 -31.44 -20.37
N HIS A 388 23.06 -32.66 -20.73
CA HIS A 388 22.60 -33.35 -21.93
C HIS A 388 21.76 -34.58 -21.55
N PRO A 389 20.47 -34.40 -21.21
CA PRO A 389 19.65 -35.47 -20.67
C PRO A 389 19.27 -36.50 -21.75
N LYS A 390 18.99 -37.72 -21.30
CA LYS A 390 18.26 -38.76 -22.03
C LYS A 390 16.96 -39.10 -21.28
N PRO A 391 16.03 -39.87 -21.87
CA PRO A 391 14.89 -40.38 -21.10
C PRO A 391 15.37 -41.09 -19.81
N GLY A 392 14.74 -40.74 -18.68
CA GLY A 392 15.11 -41.19 -17.33
C GLY A 392 16.17 -40.35 -16.61
N THR A 393 16.80 -39.36 -17.27
CA THR A 393 17.75 -38.46 -16.58
C THR A 393 17.03 -37.62 -15.53
N GLN A 394 17.57 -37.59 -14.32
CA GLN A 394 17.09 -36.75 -13.22
C GLN A 394 17.90 -35.45 -13.12
N VAL A 395 17.21 -34.34 -12.87
CA VAL A 395 17.81 -33.01 -12.65
C VAL A 395 17.22 -32.33 -11.42
N LYS A 396 17.99 -31.44 -10.80
CA LYS A 396 17.54 -30.63 -9.67
C LYS A 396 17.10 -29.25 -10.13
N VAL A 397 15.87 -28.87 -9.78
CA VAL A 397 15.33 -27.52 -9.98
C VAL A 397 14.82 -27.03 -8.63
N GLY A 398 15.52 -26.06 -8.03
CA GLY A 398 15.33 -25.73 -6.61
C GLY A 398 15.56 -26.96 -5.73
N ASP A 399 14.61 -27.24 -4.83
CA ASP A 399 14.61 -28.42 -3.95
C ASP A 399 13.96 -29.65 -4.61
N PHE A 400 13.53 -29.54 -5.87
CA PHE A 400 12.78 -30.59 -6.56
C PHE A 400 13.71 -31.40 -7.47
N THR A 401 13.49 -32.72 -7.49
CA THR A 401 14.10 -33.62 -8.46
C THR A 401 13.08 -33.91 -9.54
N LEU A 402 13.39 -33.55 -10.79
CA LEU A 402 12.54 -33.75 -11.95
C LEU A 402 13.19 -34.78 -12.88
N THR A 403 12.39 -35.62 -13.54
CA THR A 403 12.88 -36.68 -14.43
C THR A 403 12.44 -36.38 -15.86
N PHE A 404 13.36 -36.45 -16.82
CA PHE A 404 13.06 -36.29 -18.25
C PHE A 404 12.40 -37.54 -18.84
N ASN A 405 11.31 -37.34 -19.57
CA ASN A 405 10.56 -38.34 -20.29
C ASN A 405 10.46 -37.97 -21.78
N THR A 406 10.17 -38.96 -22.62
CA THR A 406 9.85 -38.73 -24.03
C THR A 406 8.48 -38.06 -24.14
N MET A 407 8.38 -37.01 -24.96
CA MET A 407 7.11 -36.33 -25.18
C MET A 407 6.10 -37.24 -25.88
N ALA A 408 4.91 -37.35 -25.29
CA ALA A 408 3.78 -38.04 -25.89
C ALA A 408 3.26 -37.29 -27.13
N PRO A 409 2.84 -37.98 -28.22
CA PRO A 409 2.41 -37.36 -29.47
C PRO A 409 1.31 -36.29 -29.31
N GLU A 410 0.40 -36.47 -28.37
CA GLU A 410 -0.70 -35.55 -28.05
C GLU A 410 -0.26 -34.19 -27.49
N ASN A 411 0.96 -34.10 -26.96
CA ASN A 411 1.53 -32.84 -26.46
C ASN A 411 2.20 -32.02 -27.57
N LYS A 412 2.26 -32.56 -28.81
CA LYS A 412 2.76 -31.83 -29.97
C LYS A 412 1.80 -30.67 -30.30
N SER A 413 2.36 -29.48 -30.50
CA SER A 413 1.57 -28.32 -30.94
C SER A 413 1.18 -28.45 -32.41
N GLU A 414 -0.10 -28.23 -32.70
CA GLU A 414 -0.65 -28.07 -34.05
C GLU A 414 -0.65 -26.60 -34.51
N ALA A 415 -0.27 -25.66 -33.63
CA ALA A 415 -0.19 -24.26 -33.97
C ALA A 415 0.86 -24.04 -35.06
N ASP A 416 0.62 -23.03 -35.90
CA ASP A 416 1.50 -22.71 -37.02
C ASP A 416 2.95 -22.50 -36.59
N ILE A 417 3.19 -21.94 -35.40
CA ILE A 417 4.53 -21.69 -34.86
C ILE A 417 5.24 -22.97 -34.35
N GLY A 418 4.54 -24.09 -34.18
CA GLY A 418 5.06 -25.31 -33.56
C GLY A 418 5.10 -25.26 -32.03
N GLY A 419 6.00 -26.02 -31.41
CA GLY A 419 6.19 -26.06 -29.96
C GLY A 419 5.51 -27.23 -29.24
N LEU A 420 5.38 -27.09 -27.92
CA LEU A 420 4.68 -28.02 -27.03
C LEU A 420 3.33 -27.42 -26.58
N LYS A 421 2.24 -28.17 -26.77
CA LYS A 421 0.89 -27.80 -26.34
C LYS A 421 0.72 -28.09 -24.86
N VAL A 422 0.36 -27.08 -24.08
CA VAL A 422 0.30 -27.21 -22.62
C VAL A 422 -1.04 -27.77 -22.11
N GLY A 423 -2.12 -27.70 -22.90
CA GLY A 423 -3.47 -28.06 -22.47
C GLY A 423 -3.60 -29.48 -21.89
N HIS A 424 -3.02 -30.49 -22.55
CA HIS A 424 -3.12 -31.89 -22.12
C HIS A 424 -2.30 -32.19 -20.85
N LEU A 425 -1.16 -31.53 -20.68
CA LEU A 425 -0.37 -31.55 -19.44
C LEU A 425 -1.15 -30.95 -18.25
N ILE A 426 -2.21 -30.19 -18.51
CA ILE A 426 -3.08 -29.58 -17.49
C ILE A 426 -4.32 -30.46 -17.21
N GLU A 427 -4.87 -31.15 -18.22
CA GLU A 427 -6.13 -31.92 -18.14
C GLU A 427 -6.03 -33.32 -17.54
N ALA A 428 -4.86 -33.97 -17.56
CA ALA A 428 -4.69 -35.38 -17.16
C ALA A 428 -4.92 -35.74 -15.67
N ALA A 429 -5.51 -34.84 -14.87
CA ALA A 429 -6.04 -35.14 -13.55
C ALA A 429 -7.54 -34.81 -13.52
N ALA A 430 -8.39 -35.85 -13.47
CA ALA A 430 -9.85 -35.79 -13.54
C ALA A 430 -10.57 -34.96 -12.44
N THR A 431 -9.83 -34.21 -11.62
CA THR A 431 -10.34 -33.31 -10.58
C THR A 431 -9.73 -31.90 -10.61
N ALA A 432 -8.78 -31.60 -11.50
CA ALA A 432 -8.01 -30.36 -11.45
C ALA A 432 -8.73 -29.19 -12.13
N LYS A 433 -9.46 -28.40 -11.33
CA LYS A 433 -9.73 -26.99 -11.68
C LYS A 433 -8.38 -26.24 -11.66
N ALA A 434 -7.63 -26.22 -12.76
CA ALA A 434 -6.31 -25.59 -12.80
C ALA A 434 -6.36 -24.10 -12.41
N LYS A 435 -5.99 -23.82 -11.16
CA LYS A 435 -5.63 -22.50 -10.61
C LYS A 435 -4.14 -22.43 -10.24
N GLU A 436 -3.41 -23.55 -10.34
CA GLU A 436 -2.05 -23.68 -9.82
C GLU A 436 -1.00 -23.51 -10.93
N PRO A 437 0.05 -22.70 -10.71
CA PRO A 437 1.17 -22.58 -11.63
C PRO A 437 1.96 -23.89 -11.69
N PHE A 438 2.67 -24.14 -12.78
CA PHE A 438 3.62 -25.26 -12.87
C PHE A 438 4.98 -24.84 -13.41
N THR A 439 6.01 -25.62 -13.10
CA THR A 439 7.37 -25.51 -13.63
C THR A 439 7.73 -26.76 -14.42
N MET A 440 8.38 -26.62 -15.56
CA MET A 440 8.80 -27.73 -16.43
C MET A 440 10.09 -27.38 -17.14
N VAL A 441 10.87 -28.42 -17.46
CA VAL A 441 12.06 -28.31 -18.29
C VAL A 441 11.86 -29.11 -19.57
N LEU A 442 12.22 -28.53 -20.71
CA LEU A 442 12.16 -29.12 -22.05
C LEU A 442 13.57 -29.21 -22.64
N TYR A 443 13.83 -30.27 -23.39
CA TYR A 443 15.11 -30.47 -24.07
C TYR A 443 14.94 -31.08 -25.46
N THR A 444 15.68 -30.57 -26.44
CA THR A 444 15.77 -31.12 -27.80
C THR A 444 17.13 -30.75 -28.40
N VAL A 445 17.48 -31.27 -29.57
CA VAL A 445 18.68 -30.86 -30.31
C VAL A 445 18.26 -30.28 -31.65
N ILE A 446 18.67 -29.04 -31.92
CA ILE A 446 18.47 -28.39 -33.22
C ILE A 446 19.65 -28.74 -34.13
N GLU A 447 19.38 -29.29 -35.29
CA GLU A 447 20.33 -29.46 -36.38
C GLU A 447 20.30 -28.25 -37.31
N VAL A 448 21.42 -27.55 -37.41
CA VAL A 448 21.60 -26.44 -38.34
C VAL A 448 22.34 -26.97 -39.56
N SER A 449 21.63 -27.13 -40.67
CA SER A 449 22.21 -27.55 -41.95
C SER A 449 22.83 -26.39 -42.72
N GLU A 450 22.25 -25.20 -42.59
CA GLU A 450 22.65 -23.96 -43.26
C GLU A 450 23.05 -22.90 -42.22
N PRO A 451 24.30 -22.40 -42.25
CA PRO A 451 24.71 -21.28 -41.40
C PRO A 451 23.88 -20.03 -41.65
N GLY A 452 23.61 -19.26 -40.61
CA GLY A 452 22.79 -18.05 -40.73
C GLY A 452 22.81 -17.17 -39.48
N GLN A 453 22.28 -15.96 -39.61
CA GLN A 453 22.01 -15.07 -38.49
C GLN A 453 20.54 -15.12 -38.14
N TYR A 454 20.25 -15.32 -36.86
CA TYR A 454 18.91 -15.51 -36.34
C TYR A 454 18.66 -14.62 -35.13
N VAL A 455 17.45 -14.07 -35.04
CA VAL A 455 16.93 -13.43 -33.84
C VAL A 455 16.16 -14.46 -33.01
N VAL A 456 16.52 -14.55 -31.73
CA VAL A 456 15.91 -15.46 -30.76
C VAL A 456 14.54 -14.94 -30.35
N SER A 457 13.50 -15.74 -30.56
CA SER A 457 12.16 -15.46 -30.06
C SER A 457 11.83 -16.42 -28.94
N ASN A 458 11.97 -15.94 -27.70
CA ASN A 458 11.48 -16.61 -26.51
C ASN A 458 10.52 -15.68 -25.74
N PRO A 459 9.33 -15.38 -26.30
CA PRO A 459 8.46 -14.37 -25.73
C PRO A 459 8.04 -14.79 -24.32
N VAL A 460 8.48 -14.02 -23.34
CA VAL A 460 8.03 -14.17 -21.97
C VAL A 460 6.78 -13.34 -21.77
N SER A 461 5.76 -13.94 -21.17
CA SER A 461 4.64 -13.19 -20.64
C SER A 461 4.63 -13.36 -19.13
N ARG A 462 3.91 -12.53 -18.40
CA ARG A 462 3.90 -12.63 -16.94
C ARG A 462 3.24 -13.90 -16.42
N ALA A 463 2.40 -14.54 -17.25
CA ALA A 463 1.86 -15.85 -16.96
C ALA A 463 2.84 -16.98 -17.33
N ASN A 464 3.87 -16.69 -18.14
CA ASN A 464 4.84 -17.67 -18.63
C ASN A 464 6.26 -17.09 -18.53
N LEU A 465 6.92 -17.31 -17.39
CA LEU A 465 8.35 -17.02 -17.31
C LEU A 465 9.08 -18.16 -18.01
N ALA A 466 9.93 -17.82 -18.97
CA ALA A 466 10.71 -18.81 -19.70
C ALA A 466 12.13 -18.31 -19.86
N GLN A 467 13.06 -19.25 -19.85
CA GLN A 467 14.43 -19.00 -20.28
C GLN A 467 14.91 -20.20 -21.08
N LEU A 468 15.79 -19.94 -22.06
CA LEU A 468 16.37 -21.00 -22.87
C LEU A 468 17.89 -20.91 -22.87
N ALA A 469 18.52 -22.07 -23.04
CA ALA A 469 19.92 -22.23 -23.36
C ALA A 469 20.07 -22.94 -24.70
N LEU A 470 20.92 -22.42 -25.58
CA LEU A 470 21.29 -23.05 -26.85
C LEU A 470 22.79 -23.31 -26.86
N ALA A 471 23.20 -24.56 -27.11
CA ALA A 471 24.59 -25.01 -26.99
C ALA A 471 25.25 -24.59 -25.65
N GLY A 472 24.48 -24.71 -24.56
CA GLY A 472 24.91 -24.36 -23.21
C GLY A 472 25.04 -22.86 -22.92
N LYS A 473 24.55 -21.99 -23.80
CA LYS A 473 24.55 -20.54 -23.62
C LYS A 473 23.15 -20.00 -23.42
N LEU A 474 22.95 -19.23 -22.36
CA LEU A 474 21.68 -18.54 -22.09
C LEU A 474 21.45 -17.43 -23.09
N LEU A 475 20.36 -17.53 -23.87
CA LEU A 475 20.01 -16.53 -24.86
C LEU A 475 18.79 -15.72 -24.42
N ALA A 476 18.80 -14.42 -24.69
CA ALA A 476 17.69 -13.53 -24.39
C ALA A 476 16.69 -13.46 -25.56
N HIS A 477 15.41 -13.22 -25.26
CA HIS A 477 14.45 -12.83 -26.30
C HIS A 477 14.93 -11.59 -27.03
N GLY A 478 14.91 -11.59 -28.36
CA GLY A 478 15.41 -10.54 -29.25
C GLY A 478 16.94 -10.46 -29.36
N GLN A 479 17.67 -11.48 -28.90
CA GLN A 479 19.12 -11.60 -29.14
C GLN A 479 19.40 -12.06 -30.57
N VAL A 480 20.40 -11.46 -31.23
CA VAL A 480 20.90 -11.94 -32.52
C VAL A 480 22.06 -12.89 -32.29
N VAL A 481 21.98 -14.07 -32.92
CA VAL A 481 23.04 -15.08 -32.93
C VAL A 481 23.35 -15.52 -34.36
N LYS A 482 24.63 -15.70 -34.66
CA LYS A 482 25.14 -16.36 -35.85
C LYS A 482 25.40 -17.82 -35.52
N LEU A 483 24.70 -18.71 -36.22
CA LEU A 483 24.83 -20.15 -36.10
C LEU A 483 25.61 -20.70 -37.29
N GLU A 484 26.47 -21.67 -37.04
CA GLU A 484 27.20 -22.43 -38.05
C GLU A 484 26.55 -23.79 -38.25
N LYS A 485 27.03 -24.55 -39.25
CA LYS A 485 26.53 -25.90 -39.48
C LYS A 485 26.91 -26.80 -38.30
N GLY A 486 25.92 -27.48 -37.71
CA GLY A 486 26.17 -28.42 -36.62
C GLY A 486 24.96 -28.67 -35.72
N LEU A 487 25.21 -29.29 -34.57
CA LEU A 487 24.19 -29.66 -33.59
C LEU A 487 24.18 -28.69 -32.41
N TYR A 488 22.98 -28.25 -32.03
CA TYR A 488 22.73 -27.28 -30.98
C TYR A 488 21.73 -27.82 -29.96
N PRO A 489 22.19 -28.35 -28.81
CA PRO A 489 21.33 -28.67 -27.68
C PRO A 489 20.50 -27.45 -27.25
N LEU A 490 19.18 -27.58 -27.24
CA LEU A 490 18.24 -26.57 -26.79
C LEU A 490 17.58 -27.04 -25.49
N MET A 491 17.85 -26.32 -24.40
CA MET A 491 17.23 -26.49 -23.09
C MET A 491 16.29 -25.32 -22.83
N CYS A 492 15.09 -25.58 -22.33
CA CYS A 492 14.13 -24.54 -21.94
C CYS A 492 13.58 -24.82 -20.56
N MET A 493 13.63 -23.85 -19.65
CA MET A 493 12.91 -23.91 -18.37
C MET A 493 11.76 -22.93 -18.43
N VAL A 494 10.56 -23.41 -18.06
CA VAL A 494 9.35 -22.59 -18.04
C VAL A 494 8.66 -22.66 -16.69
N GLN A 495 8.16 -21.52 -16.23
CA GLN A 495 7.13 -21.42 -15.20
C GLN A 495 5.85 -20.89 -15.85
N TRP A 496 4.83 -21.73 -15.92
CA TRP A 496 3.61 -21.50 -16.67
C TRP A 496 2.41 -21.39 -15.74
N ARG A 497 1.55 -20.40 -16.01
CA ARG A 497 0.41 -20.02 -15.17
C ARG A 497 -0.91 -19.93 -15.96
N MET A 498 -0.88 -20.13 -17.28
CA MET A 498 -2.09 -20.13 -18.14
C MET A 498 -2.64 -21.54 -18.37
N LYS A 499 -3.93 -21.63 -18.71
CA LYS A 499 -4.60 -22.90 -19.07
C LYS A 499 -4.43 -23.31 -20.53
N TRP A 500 -3.92 -22.43 -21.38
CA TRP A 500 -3.80 -22.59 -22.82
C TRP A 500 -2.49 -22.00 -23.32
N GLY A 501 -2.16 -22.30 -24.57
CA GLY A 501 -0.99 -21.79 -25.27
C GLY A 501 0.11 -22.84 -25.47
N GLU A 502 1.15 -22.39 -26.17
CA GLU A 502 2.26 -23.20 -26.63
C GLU A 502 3.58 -22.72 -26.01
N ILE A 503 4.39 -23.66 -25.52
CA ILE A 503 5.81 -23.38 -25.24
C ILE A 503 6.54 -23.50 -26.58
N ALA A 504 6.81 -22.35 -27.21
CA ALA A 504 7.29 -22.29 -28.58
C ALA A 504 8.49 -21.33 -28.76
N PRO A 505 9.67 -21.62 -28.18
CA PRO A 505 10.88 -20.88 -28.50
C PRO A 505 11.26 -21.10 -29.97
N SER A 506 11.57 -20.03 -30.71
CA SER A 506 11.89 -20.09 -32.13
C SER A 506 13.08 -19.18 -32.50
N LEU A 507 13.67 -19.45 -33.66
CA LEU A 507 14.76 -18.68 -34.25
C LEU A 507 14.30 -18.12 -35.59
N HIS A 508 14.17 -16.80 -35.71
CA HIS A 508 13.75 -16.13 -36.94
C HIS A 508 14.97 -15.60 -37.68
N PRO A 509 15.00 -15.54 -39.02
CA PRO A 509 16.09 -14.87 -39.74
C PRO A 509 16.24 -13.43 -39.26
N ALA A 510 17.46 -13.01 -38.93
CA ALA A 510 17.73 -11.67 -38.44
C ALA A 510 17.68 -10.65 -39.60
N LYS A 511 17.04 -9.50 -39.35
CA LYS A 511 17.02 -8.37 -40.28
C LYS A 511 18.09 -7.33 -39.88
N PRO A 512 18.48 -6.41 -40.78
CA PRO A 512 19.44 -5.35 -40.45
C PRO A 512 19.06 -4.54 -39.20
N GLU A 513 17.76 -4.28 -39.01
CA GLU A 513 17.25 -3.60 -37.81
C GLU A 513 17.45 -4.40 -36.52
N ASP A 514 17.36 -5.73 -36.56
CA ASP A 514 17.57 -6.61 -35.40
C ASP A 514 19.05 -6.59 -34.98
N ILE A 515 19.95 -6.62 -35.95
CA ILE A 515 21.41 -6.57 -35.74
C ILE A 515 21.79 -5.22 -35.09
N ALA A 516 21.28 -4.12 -35.63
CA ALA A 516 21.52 -2.79 -35.06
C ALA A 516 20.95 -2.65 -33.64
N ALA A 517 19.77 -3.20 -33.37
CA ALA A 517 19.13 -3.17 -32.05
C ALA A 517 19.85 -4.05 -31.02
N TRP A 518 20.48 -5.16 -31.46
CA TRP A 518 21.15 -6.09 -30.56
C TRP A 518 22.31 -5.46 -29.80
N ALA A 519 23.15 -4.63 -30.43
CA ALA A 519 24.30 -4.01 -29.77
C ALA A 519 23.90 -3.20 -28.52
N ALA A 520 22.85 -2.37 -28.63
CA ALA A 520 22.31 -1.60 -27.51
C ALA A 520 21.72 -2.51 -26.42
N LYS A 521 21.02 -3.58 -26.83
CA LYS A 521 20.42 -4.56 -25.92
C LYS A 521 21.46 -5.41 -25.19
N ALA A 522 22.56 -5.77 -25.84
CA ALA A 522 23.66 -6.50 -25.23
C ALA A 522 24.32 -5.69 -24.12
N GLU A 523 24.54 -4.39 -24.33
CA GLU A 523 25.01 -3.48 -23.28
C GLU A 523 23.99 -3.36 -22.14
N GLN A 524 22.70 -3.23 -22.46
CA GLN A 524 21.65 -3.23 -21.44
C GLN A 524 21.65 -4.51 -20.60
N LEU A 525 21.75 -5.69 -21.22
CA LEU A 525 21.82 -6.98 -20.53
C LEU A 525 23.08 -7.10 -19.66
N ARG A 526 24.22 -6.58 -20.13
CA ARG A 526 25.46 -6.50 -19.34
C ARG A 526 25.24 -5.69 -18.07
N THR A 527 24.65 -4.51 -18.18
CA THR A 527 24.36 -3.65 -17.03
C THR A 527 23.31 -4.24 -16.08
N GLN A 528 22.28 -4.88 -16.63
CA GLN A 528 21.29 -5.63 -15.84
C GLN A 528 21.96 -6.74 -15.04
N TYR A 529 22.84 -7.52 -15.67
CA TYR A 529 23.59 -8.57 -14.99
C TYR A 529 24.47 -8.03 -13.85
N GLN A 530 25.20 -6.92 -14.08
CA GLN A 530 25.99 -6.29 -13.01
C GLN A 530 25.11 -5.82 -11.85
N THR A 531 23.93 -5.25 -12.13
CA THR A 531 22.96 -4.87 -11.10
C THR A 531 22.46 -6.08 -10.31
N ARG A 532 22.18 -7.21 -10.99
CA ARG A 532 21.77 -8.47 -10.36
C ARG A 532 22.88 -9.06 -9.49
N LEU A 533 24.15 -8.98 -9.92
CA LEU A 533 25.29 -9.40 -9.12
C LEU A 533 25.43 -8.56 -7.83
N SER A 534 25.30 -7.23 -7.93
CA SER A 534 25.28 -6.37 -6.73
C SER A 534 24.12 -6.73 -5.80
N ALA A 535 22.91 -6.94 -6.34
CA ALA A 535 21.77 -7.36 -5.53
C ALA A 535 22.02 -8.73 -4.86
N TYR A 536 22.55 -9.69 -5.60
CA TYR A 536 22.90 -11.02 -5.09
C TYR A 536 23.90 -10.94 -3.93
N ALA A 537 24.96 -10.13 -4.05
CA ALA A 537 25.92 -9.94 -2.98
C ALA A 537 25.25 -9.46 -1.67
N THR A 538 24.33 -8.49 -1.76
CA THR A 538 23.57 -8.02 -0.59
C THR A 538 22.64 -9.08 -0.01
N VAL A 539 22.01 -9.89 -0.87
CA VAL A 539 21.12 -10.98 -0.46
C VAL A 539 21.91 -12.09 0.23
N LEU A 540 23.09 -12.44 -0.28
CA LEU A 540 23.98 -13.43 0.32
C LEU A 540 24.48 -12.98 1.69
N GLU A 541 24.87 -11.71 1.85
CA GLU A 541 25.25 -11.14 3.14
C GLU A 541 24.09 -11.15 4.13
N ASN A 542 22.88 -10.79 3.71
CA ASN A 542 21.69 -10.90 4.56
C ASN A 542 21.41 -12.36 4.97
N TRP A 543 21.52 -13.32 4.05
CA TRP A 543 21.38 -14.76 4.35
C TRP A 543 22.37 -15.23 5.41
N LYS A 544 23.64 -14.80 5.31
CA LYS A 544 24.67 -15.09 6.35
C LYS A 544 24.28 -14.46 7.69
N ARG A 545 23.88 -13.19 7.68
CA ARG A 545 23.50 -12.44 8.90
C ARG A 545 22.31 -13.05 9.62
N THR A 546 21.32 -13.57 8.88
CA THR A 546 20.12 -14.22 9.43
C THR A 546 20.31 -15.72 9.69
N ALA A 547 21.56 -16.19 9.76
CA ALA A 547 21.90 -17.60 10.00
C ALA A 547 21.20 -18.59 9.04
N GLY A 548 21.06 -18.20 7.78
CA GLY A 548 20.48 -19.03 6.73
C GLY A 548 19.02 -18.74 6.40
N GLY A 549 18.46 -17.61 6.86
CA GLY A 549 17.08 -17.23 6.58
C GLY A 549 16.77 -17.07 5.09
N ASN A 550 15.60 -17.54 4.67
CA ASN A 550 15.23 -17.70 3.26
C ASN A 550 15.13 -16.34 2.54
N PRO A 551 15.93 -16.11 1.48
CA PRO A 551 15.92 -14.87 0.71
C PRO A 551 14.57 -14.51 0.11
N ALA A 552 13.75 -15.49 -0.27
CA ALA A 552 12.42 -15.24 -0.83
C ALA A 552 11.49 -14.60 0.21
N PHE A 553 11.56 -15.03 1.46
CA PHE A 553 10.75 -14.47 2.56
C PHE A 553 11.33 -13.17 3.10
N ALA A 554 12.65 -13.00 3.10
CA ALA A 554 13.27 -11.70 3.36
C ALA A 554 12.82 -10.64 2.33
N ARG A 555 12.82 -10.99 1.03
CA ARG A 555 12.26 -10.15 -0.04
C ARG A 555 10.77 -9.87 0.16
N MET A 556 10.00 -10.89 0.50
CA MET A 556 8.57 -10.74 0.78
C MET A 556 8.33 -9.76 1.93
N LEU A 557 9.06 -9.89 3.05
CA LEU A 557 8.96 -8.96 4.18
C LEU A 557 9.33 -7.53 3.79
N ARG A 558 10.38 -7.33 2.98
CA ARG A 558 10.76 -6.00 2.47
C ARG A 558 9.70 -5.36 1.58
N LEU A 559 9.12 -6.11 0.63
CA LEU A 559 8.02 -5.61 -0.22
C LEU A 559 6.73 -5.36 0.56
N ALA A 560 6.43 -6.23 1.53
CA ALA A 560 5.27 -6.11 2.41
C ALA A 560 5.38 -4.91 3.34
N ARG A 561 6.57 -4.68 3.90
CA ARG A 561 6.89 -3.45 4.63
C ARG A 561 6.74 -2.24 3.72
N PHE A 562 7.35 -2.24 2.54
CA PHE A 562 7.30 -1.10 1.61
C PHE A 562 5.84 -0.72 1.27
N THR A 563 5.01 -1.69 0.90
CA THR A 563 3.58 -1.43 0.62
C THR A 563 2.80 -0.99 1.84
N SER A 564 3.11 -1.49 3.02
CA SER A 564 2.47 -1.03 4.26
C SER A 564 2.91 0.38 4.65
N THR A 565 4.17 0.76 4.40
CA THR A 565 4.66 2.15 4.57
C THR A 565 3.95 3.09 3.61
N LEU A 566 3.81 2.72 2.32
CA LEU A 566 3.03 3.50 1.35
C LEU A 566 1.56 3.61 1.75
N HIS A 567 0.96 2.55 2.31
CA HIS A 567 -0.39 2.64 2.86
C HIS A 567 -0.45 3.64 4.01
N CYS A 568 0.52 3.59 4.93
CA CYS A 568 0.59 4.53 6.04
C CYS A 568 0.72 5.97 5.54
N SER A 569 1.58 6.28 4.57
CA SER A 569 1.72 7.64 4.03
C SER A 569 0.50 8.11 3.23
N ASP A 570 -0.05 7.25 2.38
CA ASP A 570 -1.02 7.65 1.36
C ASP A 570 -2.47 7.51 1.84
N ALA A 571 -2.73 6.61 2.79
CA ALA A 571 -4.07 6.31 3.27
C ALA A 571 -4.37 6.91 4.66
N ILE A 572 -3.38 7.02 5.54
CA ILE A 572 -3.62 7.37 6.95
C ILE A 572 -2.90 8.66 7.32
N GLY A 573 -1.62 8.76 7.00
CA GLY A 573 -0.74 9.88 7.32
C GLY A 573 -0.56 10.13 8.81
N ARG A 574 0.39 11.02 9.12
CA ARG A 574 0.58 11.54 10.47
C ARG A 574 -0.73 12.09 11.03
N GLY A 575 -1.04 11.79 12.29
CA GLY A 575 -2.30 12.22 12.93
C GLY A 575 -3.50 11.32 12.62
N GLY A 576 -3.27 10.17 11.97
CA GLY A 576 -4.22 9.07 11.88
C GLY A 576 -5.48 9.37 11.07
N PHE A 577 -5.37 10.06 9.93
CA PHE A 577 -6.50 10.33 9.04
C PHE A 577 -7.10 9.03 8.44
N GLN A 578 -8.13 9.17 7.62
CA GLN A 578 -8.66 8.06 6.83
C GLN A 578 -8.85 8.50 5.39
N ALA A 579 -8.13 7.85 4.49
CA ALA A 579 -8.42 7.91 3.09
C ALA A 579 -9.66 7.06 2.77
N GLU A 580 -10.11 7.24 1.55
CA GLU A 580 -11.41 6.80 1.08
C GLU A 580 -12.61 7.46 1.78
N VAL A 581 -13.79 7.37 1.16
CA VAL A 581 -15.03 7.95 1.68
C VAL A 581 -16.08 6.87 1.98
N GLY A 582 -17.08 7.22 2.79
CA GLY A 582 -18.10 6.29 3.28
C GLY A 582 -17.50 5.12 4.07
N GLY A 583 -18.14 3.95 4.00
CA GLY A 583 -17.69 2.72 4.68
C GLY A 583 -16.37 2.14 4.15
N TYR A 584 -15.95 2.52 2.93
CA TYR A 584 -14.70 2.06 2.34
C TYR A 584 -13.47 2.50 3.13
N SER A 585 -13.54 3.65 3.81
CA SER A 585 -12.48 4.13 4.70
C SER A 585 -12.17 3.14 5.84
N VAL A 586 -13.19 2.46 6.38
CA VAL A 586 -13.02 1.42 7.41
C VAL A 586 -12.49 0.14 6.79
N ASP A 587 -13.06 -0.30 5.67
CA ASP A 587 -12.58 -1.48 4.94
C ASP A 587 -11.08 -1.35 4.64
N ALA A 588 -10.63 -0.20 4.12
CA ALA A 588 -9.23 0.08 3.79
C ALA A 588 -8.29 0.13 4.99
N SER A 589 -8.77 0.51 6.17
CA SER A 589 -7.95 0.67 7.37
C SER A 589 -7.88 -0.59 8.24
N SER A 590 -8.88 -1.48 8.12
CA SER A 590 -9.09 -2.59 9.07
C SER A 590 -7.92 -3.58 9.16
N GLY A 591 -7.40 -4.06 8.03
CA GLY A 591 -6.30 -5.03 8.01
C GLY A 591 -5.00 -4.46 8.61
N HIS A 592 -4.65 -3.21 8.29
CA HIS A 592 -3.47 -2.56 8.82
C HIS A 592 -3.61 -2.15 10.30
N ALA A 593 -4.83 -1.81 10.77
CA ALA A 593 -5.09 -1.61 12.20
C ALA A 593 -4.79 -2.87 13.03
N ARG A 594 -5.11 -4.05 12.49
CA ARG A 594 -4.81 -5.35 13.11
C ARG A 594 -3.34 -5.74 12.99
N LEU A 595 -2.68 -5.34 11.91
CA LEU A 595 -1.27 -5.61 11.64
C LEU A 595 -0.33 -4.76 12.53
N TRP A 596 -0.68 -3.50 12.81
CA TRP A 596 0.22 -2.57 13.52
C TRP A 596 0.80 -3.14 14.83
N PRO A 597 -0.02 -3.60 15.81
CA PRO A 597 0.51 -4.18 17.04
C PRO A 597 1.33 -5.45 16.79
N VAL A 598 0.98 -6.23 15.75
CA VAL A 598 1.70 -7.45 15.37
C VAL A 598 3.10 -7.10 14.86
N TYR A 599 3.21 -6.11 13.98
CA TYR A 599 4.50 -5.65 13.47
C TYR A 599 5.40 -5.16 14.60
N ARG A 600 4.88 -4.31 15.49
CA ARG A 600 5.63 -3.80 16.65
C ARG A 600 6.12 -4.92 17.56
N ARG A 601 5.28 -5.94 17.82
CA ARG A 601 5.64 -7.11 18.63
C ARG A 601 6.75 -7.95 18.01
N VAL A 602 6.68 -8.20 16.71
CA VAL A 602 7.63 -9.07 15.99
C VAL A 602 8.97 -8.36 15.74
N MET A 603 8.92 -7.10 15.31
CA MET A 603 10.11 -6.34 14.92
C MET A 603 10.74 -5.53 16.07
N GLY A 604 9.96 -5.25 17.12
CA GLY A 604 10.40 -4.45 18.26
C GLY A 604 10.25 -2.94 18.06
N TYR A 605 9.72 -2.48 16.92
CA TYR A 605 9.53 -1.07 16.60
C TYR A 605 8.31 -0.89 15.69
N ASP A 606 7.75 0.32 15.66
CA ASP A 606 6.60 0.64 14.80
C ASP A 606 6.97 0.59 13.31
N LEU A 607 5.99 0.37 12.43
CA LEU A 607 6.23 0.27 10.99
C LEU A 607 6.82 1.56 10.39
N THR A 608 6.37 2.70 10.91
CA THR A 608 6.72 4.07 10.50
C THR A 608 6.80 4.98 11.74
N PRO A 609 7.45 6.16 11.65
CA PRO A 609 7.63 7.05 12.80
C PRO A 609 6.45 7.99 13.08
N HIS A 610 5.36 7.96 12.30
CA HIS A 610 4.36 9.04 12.31
C HIS A 610 3.06 8.72 13.07
N HIS A 611 3.05 7.63 13.84
CA HIS A 611 1.94 7.23 14.71
C HIS A 611 0.60 7.10 13.97
N GLU A 612 0.59 6.72 12.69
CA GLU A 612 -0.57 6.67 11.81
C GLU A 612 -1.75 5.91 12.43
N TYR A 613 -1.52 4.68 12.87
CA TYR A 613 -2.56 3.87 13.52
C TYR A 613 -2.75 4.17 15.02
N PRO A 614 -1.71 4.41 15.83
CA PRO A 614 -1.88 4.89 17.20
C PRO A 614 -2.77 6.13 17.33
N ASP A 615 -2.73 7.02 16.34
CA ASP A 615 -3.47 8.28 16.33
C ASP A 615 -4.88 8.16 15.69
N TYR A 616 -5.24 7.01 15.12
CA TYR A 616 -6.49 6.81 14.36
C TYR A 616 -7.75 6.96 15.22
N ILE A 617 -7.78 6.33 16.41
CA ILE A 617 -8.91 6.43 17.34
C ILE A 617 -8.98 7.83 17.97
N PRO A 618 -7.90 8.41 18.54
CA PRO A 618 -7.92 9.79 19.04
C PRO A 618 -8.48 10.80 18.04
N ARG A 619 -8.04 10.73 16.78
CA ARG A 619 -8.52 11.63 15.72
C ARG A 619 -10.03 11.56 15.52
N LYS A 620 -10.61 10.36 15.55
CA LYS A 620 -12.06 10.13 15.43
C LYS A 620 -12.83 10.75 16.59
N LEU A 621 -12.33 10.58 17.81
CA LEU A 621 -12.96 11.15 19.00
C LEU A 621 -12.96 12.69 18.96
N ILE A 622 -11.88 13.29 18.45
CA ILE A 622 -11.78 14.75 18.32
C ILE A 622 -12.71 15.27 17.21
N GLY A 623 -12.75 14.60 16.05
CA GLY A 623 -13.65 14.97 14.94
C GLY A 623 -15.14 14.74 15.24
N GLY A 624 -15.46 13.93 16.25
CA GLY A 624 -16.82 13.67 16.70
C GLY A 624 -17.71 13.02 15.62
N PRO A 625 -19.04 13.19 15.71
CA PRO A 625 -20.00 12.48 14.85
C PRO A 625 -20.18 13.14 13.47
N GLN A 626 -19.18 13.84 12.95
CA GLN A 626 -19.24 14.59 11.70
C GLN A 626 -18.33 14.01 10.61
N ASP A 627 -18.91 13.61 9.48
CA ASP A 627 -18.17 13.14 8.31
C ASP A 627 -17.64 14.33 7.51
N ILE A 628 -16.31 14.42 7.40
CA ILE A 628 -15.64 15.29 6.43
C ILE A 628 -15.02 14.51 5.27
N ASN A 629 -14.53 13.29 5.55
CA ASN A 629 -13.89 12.41 4.57
C ASN A 629 -13.97 10.95 5.05
N GLY A 630 -15.18 10.40 5.07
CA GLY A 630 -15.47 9.01 5.41
C GLY A 630 -16.21 8.85 6.72
N THR A 631 -16.65 7.62 7.01
CA THR A 631 -17.52 7.32 8.14
C THR A 631 -16.93 7.79 9.48
N THR A 632 -17.80 8.21 10.38
CA THR A 632 -17.46 8.64 11.75
C THR A 632 -17.40 7.47 12.72
N HIS A 633 -18.19 6.43 12.45
CA HIS A 633 -18.22 5.20 13.24
C HIS A 633 -16.87 4.47 13.21
N ILE A 634 -16.44 3.96 14.36
CA ILE A 634 -15.31 3.04 14.52
C ILE A 634 -15.80 1.81 15.29
N GLY A 635 -15.63 0.62 14.73
CA GLY A 635 -16.06 -0.61 15.41
C GLY A 635 -15.21 -0.90 16.65
N GLY A 636 -15.78 -1.67 17.58
CA GLY A 636 -15.06 -2.17 18.76
C GLY A 636 -13.80 -2.99 18.42
N ASP A 637 -13.71 -3.53 17.20
CA ASP A 637 -12.54 -4.26 16.71
C ASP A 637 -11.31 -3.36 16.52
N PHE A 638 -11.50 -2.08 16.17
CA PHE A 638 -10.40 -1.11 16.12
C PHE A 638 -9.86 -0.84 17.51
N PHE A 639 -10.73 -0.66 18.51
CA PHE A 639 -10.30 -0.51 19.90
C PHE A 639 -9.56 -1.75 20.37
N ALA A 640 -10.13 -2.94 20.18
CA ALA A 640 -9.48 -4.20 20.55
C ALA A 640 -8.11 -4.38 19.90
N ALA A 641 -7.95 -4.00 18.63
CA ALA A 641 -6.68 -4.12 17.90
C ALA A 641 -5.65 -3.07 18.32
N LEU A 642 -6.02 -1.79 18.38
CA LEU A 642 -5.09 -0.68 18.51
C LEU A 642 -4.77 -0.28 19.95
N PHE A 643 -5.55 -0.74 20.94
CA PHE A 643 -5.34 -0.38 22.35
C PHE A 643 -3.89 -0.52 22.85
N PRO A 644 -3.13 -1.59 22.50
CA PRO A 644 -1.72 -1.73 22.91
C PRO A 644 -0.80 -0.62 22.39
N CYS A 645 -1.15 -0.01 21.26
CA CYS A 645 -0.34 0.96 20.54
C CYS A 645 -0.71 2.42 20.89
N ILE A 646 -1.82 2.62 21.60
CA ILE A 646 -2.20 3.94 22.10
C ILE A 646 -1.15 4.44 23.09
N ARG A 647 -0.89 5.75 23.09
CA ARG A 647 0.03 6.39 24.03
C ARG A 647 -0.48 6.21 25.47
N ASP A 648 0.42 5.91 26.39
CA ASP A 648 0.05 5.53 27.77
C ASP A 648 -0.76 6.62 28.47
N GLU A 649 -0.47 7.89 28.19
CA GLU A 649 -1.23 9.02 28.72
C GLU A 649 -2.69 9.03 28.27
N TRP A 650 -3.03 8.52 27.08
CA TRP A 650 -4.40 8.53 26.56
C TRP A 650 -5.17 7.24 26.81
N LYS A 651 -4.51 6.12 27.14
CA LYS A 651 -5.15 4.82 27.34
C LYS A 651 -6.39 4.84 28.26
N PRO A 652 -6.39 5.53 29.42
CA PRO A 652 -7.57 5.58 30.29
C PRO A 652 -8.80 6.24 29.64
N GLU A 653 -8.60 7.25 28.78
CA GLU A 653 -9.69 7.89 28.04
C GLU A 653 -10.16 7.06 26.86
N ILE A 654 -9.22 6.43 26.15
CA ILE A 654 -9.55 5.51 25.07
C ILE A 654 -10.30 4.28 25.62
N LEU A 655 -10.00 3.84 26.84
CA LEU A 655 -10.76 2.79 27.52
C LEU A 655 -12.20 3.24 27.81
N ALA A 656 -12.41 4.47 28.27
CA ALA A 656 -13.75 5.02 28.45
C ALA A 656 -14.53 5.13 27.13
N ALA A 657 -13.85 5.55 26.06
CA ALA A 657 -14.43 5.59 24.71
C ALA A 657 -14.79 4.19 24.20
N TRP A 658 -13.94 3.19 24.46
CA TRP A 658 -14.20 1.79 24.12
C TRP A 658 -15.42 1.24 24.88
N HIS A 659 -15.52 1.53 26.18
CA HIS A 659 -16.67 1.15 27.00
C HIS A 659 -17.96 1.76 26.46
N ASN A 660 -17.94 3.04 26.07
CA ASN A 660 -19.09 3.69 25.47
C ASN A 660 -19.49 3.07 24.12
N GLU A 661 -18.52 2.82 23.23
CA GLU A 661 -18.77 2.16 21.93
C GLU A 661 -19.41 0.78 22.11
N MET A 662 -18.92 0.01 23.07
CA MET A 662 -19.39 -1.35 23.35
C MET A 662 -20.54 -1.41 24.35
N LYS A 663 -21.08 -0.25 24.75
CA LYS A 663 -22.21 -0.13 25.69
C LYS A 663 -21.99 -0.87 27.01
N VAL A 664 -20.77 -0.81 27.53
CA VAL A 664 -20.42 -1.33 28.87
C VAL A 664 -21.13 -0.46 29.92
N THR A 665 -22.06 -1.06 30.67
CA THR A 665 -22.86 -0.37 31.69
C THR A 665 -22.19 -0.35 33.05
N SER A 666 -21.23 -1.25 33.29
CA SER A 666 -20.46 -1.35 34.54
C SER A 666 -19.01 -1.70 34.24
N PRO A 667 -18.02 -0.88 34.66
CA PRO A 667 -16.60 -1.23 34.52
C PRO A 667 -16.21 -2.53 35.23
N ALA A 668 -17.00 -2.98 36.21
CA ALA A 668 -16.78 -4.26 36.89
C ALA A 668 -17.17 -5.49 36.03
N ASP A 669 -17.97 -5.29 34.98
CA ASP A 669 -18.32 -6.30 33.98
C ASP A 669 -18.07 -5.77 32.56
N PRO A 670 -16.81 -5.79 32.11
CA PRO A 670 -16.46 -5.29 30.79
C PRO A 670 -16.69 -6.32 29.68
N THR A 671 -17.41 -7.41 29.92
CA THR A 671 -17.62 -8.47 28.92
C THR A 671 -18.23 -8.01 27.59
N PRO A 672 -19.02 -6.92 27.47
CA PRO A 672 -19.48 -6.42 26.17
C PRO A 672 -18.33 -6.04 25.21
N VAL A 673 -17.14 -5.68 25.71
CA VAL A 673 -15.99 -5.36 24.83
C VAL A 673 -15.53 -6.54 23.97
N LEU A 674 -15.91 -7.77 24.36
CA LEU A 674 -15.59 -9.00 23.66
C LEU A 674 -16.47 -9.23 22.41
N ASP A 675 -17.55 -8.48 22.23
CA ASP A 675 -18.54 -8.75 21.18
C ASP A 675 -18.03 -8.47 19.75
N ALA A 676 -17.11 -7.52 19.60
CA ALA A 676 -16.59 -7.11 18.29
C ALA A 676 -15.43 -7.98 17.80
N ASP A 677 -14.44 -8.26 18.65
CA ASP A 677 -13.30 -9.14 18.38
C ASP A 677 -12.88 -9.83 19.69
N PRO A 678 -13.43 -11.01 20.03
CA PRO A 678 -13.19 -11.63 21.33
C PRO A 678 -11.74 -12.08 21.51
N ILE A 679 -11.00 -12.36 20.42
CA ILE A 679 -9.59 -12.77 20.48
C ILE A 679 -8.73 -11.58 20.87
N ARG A 680 -8.80 -10.48 20.11
CA ARG A 680 -7.96 -9.30 20.40
C ARG A 680 -8.40 -8.60 21.67
N ALA A 681 -9.70 -8.55 21.97
CA ALA A 681 -10.18 -8.00 23.24
C ALA A 681 -9.68 -8.84 24.42
N PHE A 682 -9.69 -10.17 24.33
CA PHE A 682 -9.09 -11.02 25.36
C PHE A 682 -7.61 -10.73 25.57
N ILE A 683 -6.84 -10.59 24.50
CA ILE A 683 -5.40 -10.33 24.60
C ILE A 683 -5.14 -8.93 25.17
N ASN A 684 -5.79 -7.91 24.61
CA ASN A 684 -5.38 -6.51 24.79
C ASN A 684 -6.15 -5.73 25.86
N TYR A 685 -7.31 -6.22 26.35
CA TYR A 685 -8.09 -5.49 27.35
C TYR A 685 -7.36 -5.40 28.70
N PRO A 686 -7.15 -4.20 29.27
CA PRO A 686 -6.42 -4.02 30.52
C PRO A 686 -7.32 -4.19 31.76
N LEU A 687 -7.36 -5.39 32.36
CA LEU A 687 -8.23 -5.67 33.51
C LEU A 687 -8.05 -4.72 34.70
N GLU A 688 -6.82 -4.26 34.95
CA GLU A 688 -6.49 -3.42 36.09
C GLU A 688 -6.63 -1.91 35.82
N MET A 689 -6.84 -1.51 34.56
CA MET A 689 -6.93 -0.10 34.20
C MET A 689 -8.34 0.43 34.41
N LYS A 690 -8.43 1.58 35.07
CA LYS A 690 -9.71 2.28 35.26
C LYS A 690 -9.93 3.30 34.13
N PRO A 691 -11.12 3.33 33.52
CA PRO A 691 -11.45 4.37 32.54
C PRO A 691 -11.51 5.74 33.22
N VAL A 692 -11.16 6.80 32.49
CA VAL A 692 -11.37 8.20 32.92
C VAL A 692 -12.16 8.95 31.85
N PRO A 693 -12.91 10.01 32.23
CA PRO A 693 -13.69 10.77 31.26
C PRO A 693 -12.86 11.26 30.07
N VAL A 694 -13.40 11.12 28.86
CA VAL A 694 -12.75 11.60 27.65
C VAL A 694 -12.59 13.12 27.73
N GLY A 695 -11.41 13.63 27.41
CA GLY A 695 -11.11 15.05 27.36
C GLY A 695 -10.33 15.64 28.53
N THR A 696 -9.90 14.82 29.48
CA THR A 696 -8.98 15.23 30.56
C THR A 696 -7.52 15.35 30.09
N ARG A 697 -7.18 14.70 28.97
CA ARG A 697 -5.82 14.51 28.44
C ARG A 697 -5.77 14.59 26.92
N LEU A 698 -6.83 14.15 26.22
CA LEU A 698 -6.90 14.33 24.76
C LEU A 698 -6.96 15.82 24.40
N PRO A 699 -6.22 16.25 23.37
CA PRO A 699 -6.17 17.66 23.00
C PRO A 699 -7.47 18.10 22.32
N ARG A 700 -7.75 19.41 22.39
CA ARG A 700 -8.89 20.03 21.71
C ARG A 700 -8.60 20.44 20.26
N VAL A 701 -7.33 20.51 19.89
CA VAL A 701 -6.86 20.78 18.53
C VAL A 701 -6.20 19.51 17.99
N TRP A 702 -6.52 19.15 16.75
CA TRP A 702 -5.90 18.03 16.06
C TRP A 702 -5.46 18.37 14.65
N GLN A 703 -4.33 17.78 14.25
CA GLN A 703 -3.74 17.97 12.94
C GLN A 703 -3.38 16.61 12.34
N ALA A 704 -3.83 16.37 11.11
CA ALA A 704 -3.32 15.32 10.26
C ALA A 704 -2.84 15.94 8.94
N PRO A 705 -1.67 16.61 8.96
CA PRO A 705 -1.24 17.52 7.89
C PRO A 705 -0.90 16.82 6.59
N GLY A 706 -0.48 15.54 6.63
CA GLY A 706 -0.12 14.78 5.42
C GLY A 706 -1.28 14.65 4.44
N LEU A 707 -2.51 14.51 4.95
CA LEU A 707 -3.73 14.42 4.14
C LEU A 707 -4.48 15.76 4.11
N GLY A 708 -4.07 16.71 4.94
CA GLY A 708 -4.66 18.05 5.04
C GLY A 708 -5.93 18.10 5.87
N TYR A 709 -5.96 17.43 7.03
CA TYR A 709 -7.11 17.46 7.94
C TYR A 709 -6.78 18.19 9.24
N TYR A 710 -7.71 19.02 9.71
CA TYR A 710 -7.60 19.79 10.94
C TYR A 710 -8.94 19.76 11.69
N ALA A 711 -8.89 19.64 13.01
CA ALA A 711 -10.08 19.69 13.85
C ALA A 711 -9.84 20.53 15.11
N PHE A 712 -10.91 21.16 15.59
CA PHE A 712 -10.89 22.00 16.77
C PHE A 712 -12.21 21.88 17.53
N ARG A 713 -12.17 21.75 18.85
CA ARG A 713 -13.37 21.62 19.68
C ARG A 713 -13.34 22.49 20.93
N SER A 714 -14.50 22.98 21.38
CA SER A 714 -14.60 23.84 22.57
C SER A 714 -14.51 23.06 23.89
N GLY A 715 -15.01 21.81 23.89
CA GLY A 715 -15.12 20.94 25.07
C GLY A 715 -15.51 19.51 24.68
N TRP A 716 -15.84 18.66 25.64
CA TRP A 716 -16.05 17.21 25.40
C TRP A 716 -17.50 16.71 25.58
N ASP A 717 -18.39 17.56 26.05
CA ASP A 717 -19.82 17.26 26.18
C ASP A 717 -20.59 17.33 24.85
N ASP A 718 -21.86 16.91 24.85
CA ASP A 718 -22.74 16.89 23.67
C ASP A 718 -23.09 18.28 23.11
N LYS A 719 -22.91 19.33 23.90
CA LYS A 719 -23.11 20.73 23.48
C LYS A 719 -21.83 21.36 22.93
N ALA A 720 -20.67 20.73 23.09
CA ALA A 720 -19.41 21.24 22.62
C ALA A 720 -19.43 21.53 21.11
N PHE A 721 -18.77 22.63 20.74
CA PHE A 721 -18.55 22.95 19.35
C PHE A 721 -17.41 22.11 18.79
N ILE A 722 -17.56 21.65 17.54
CA ILE A 722 -16.55 20.91 16.79
C ILE A 722 -16.50 21.50 15.39
N ALA A 723 -15.33 22.01 15.02
CA ALA A 723 -14.97 22.42 13.67
C ALA A 723 -14.02 21.40 13.05
N GLN A 724 -14.23 21.08 11.77
CA GLN A 724 -13.30 20.30 10.96
C GLN A 724 -13.02 21.03 9.65
N VAL A 725 -11.78 20.97 9.17
CA VAL A 725 -11.35 21.56 7.89
C VAL A 725 -10.57 20.52 7.11
N PHE A 726 -10.85 20.38 5.82
CA PHE A 726 -10.14 19.47 4.93
C PHE A 726 -9.61 20.19 3.69
N LEU A 727 -8.30 20.22 3.57
CA LEU A 727 -7.56 20.86 2.48
C LEU A 727 -7.38 19.92 1.31
N LYS A 728 -7.40 18.60 1.56
CA LYS A 728 -6.94 17.57 0.62
C LYS A 728 -5.51 17.87 0.18
N ALA A 729 -4.55 17.74 1.10
CA ALA A 729 -3.15 18.13 0.86
C ALA A 729 -2.41 17.18 -0.12
N GLN A 730 -2.99 16.01 -0.39
CA GLN A 730 -2.49 15.05 -1.37
C GLN A 730 -3.64 14.37 -2.10
N MET A 731 -3.35 13.81 -3.28
CA MET A 731 -4.34 13.06 -4.06
C MET A 731 -4.63 11.71 -3.39
N ILE A 732 -5.91 11.36 -3.32
CA ILE A 732 -6.35 10.08 -2.75
C ILE A 732 -6.72 9.14 -3.89
N SER A 733 -5.89 8.13 -4.15
CA SER A 733 -6.08 7.18 -5.28
C SER A 733 -7.14 6.08 -5.04
N GLY A 734 -7.95 6.23 -3.99
CA GLY A 734 -9.16 5.44 -3.72
C GLY A 734 -10.44 6.23 -3.99
N TRP A 735 -11.58 5.77 -3.46
CA TRP A 735 -12.83 6.53 -3.51
C TRP A 735 -12.67 7.88 -2.80
N ASN A 736 -12.72 9.02 -3.50
CA ASN A 736 -12.52 10.33 -2.89
C ASN A 736 -13.45 11.40 -3.48
N GLY A 737 -13.35 12.63 -2.99
CA GLY A 737 -14.18 13.75 -3.38
C GLY A 737 -13.44 14.99 -3.87
N GLU A 738 -14.20 15.90 -4.47
CA GLU A 738 -13.80 17.26 -4.88
C GLU A 738 -13.98 18.26 -3.71
N ASN A 739 -13.42 17.90 -2.55
CA ASN A 739 -13.74 18.52 -1.25
C ASN A 739 -12.58 19.34 -0.64
N ALA A 740 -11.60 19.74 -1.45
CA ALA A 740 -10.53 20.63 -1.01
C ALA A 740 -11.08 22.00 -0.56
N GLY A 741 -10.71 22.42 0.66
CA GLY A 741 -11.12 23.68 1.27
C GLY A 741 -12.49 23.64 1.97
N THR A 742 -13.10 22.47 2.11
CA THR A 742 -14.38 22.32 2.81
C THR A 742 -14.20 22.37 4.33
N TYR A 743 -15.29 22.66 5.04
CA TYR A 743 -15.35 22.61 6.50
C TYR A 743 -16.65 21.97 7.00
N ARG A 744 -16.67 21.58 8.29
CA ARG A 744 -17.85 21.12 9.05
C ARG A 744 -17.92 21.87 10.36
N LEU A 745 -19.13 22.12 10.84
CA LEU A 745 -19.38 22.78 12.14
C LEU A 745 -20.56 22.11 12.84
N ARG A 746 -20.36 21.72 14.11
CA ARG A 746 -21.38 21.18 15.03
C ARG A 746 -21.25 21.92 16.35
N GLY A 747 -22.35 22.00 17.11
CA GLY A 747 -22.36 22.46 18.50
C GLY A 747 -23.79 22.62 19.00
N LEU A 748 -23.97 22.68 20.32
CA LEU A 748 -25.29 22.74 20.97
C LEU A 748 -26.22 21.60 20.51
N GLY A 749 -25.67 20.39 20.35
CA GLY A 749 -26.42 19.21 19.88
C GLY A 749 -26.79 19.20 18.39
N GLN A 750 -26.43 20.22 17.62
CA GLN A 750 -26.83 20.38 16.22
C GLN A 750 -25.64 20.41 15.25
N ASN A 751 -25.83 19.88 14.05
CA ASN A 751 -24.90 20.09 12.94
C ASN A 751 -25.29 21.38 12.21
N TRP A 752 -24.35 22.29 11.96
CA TRP A 752 -24.58 23.61 11.38
C TRP A 752 -24.07 23.71 9.94
N ALA A 753 -22.86 23.23 9.68
CA ALA A 753 -22.28 23.12 8.34
C ALA A 753 -21.99 21.64 8.06
N THR A 754 -22.68 21.07 7.08
CA THR A 754 -22.66 19.62 6.77
C THR A 754 -22.02 19.34 5.41
N GLY A 755 -22.14 18.11 4.92
CA GLY A 755 -21.77 17.73 3.56
C GLY A 755 -22.21 16.30 3.29
N THR A 756 -22.00 15.83 2.06
CA THR A 756 -22.44 14.48 1.67
C THR A 756 -21.65 13.37 2.37
N THR A 757 -22.35 12.29 2.73
CA THR A 757 -21.75 11.03 3.20
C THR A 757 -21.60 10.00 2.09
N ASP A 758 -21.99 10.33 0.85
CA ASP A 758 -21.88 9.42 -0.30
C ASP A 758 -20.40 9.12 -0.61
N ARG A 759 -20.17 8.00 -1.29
CA ARG A 759 -18.88 7.67 -1.88
C ARG A 759 -18.57 8.49 -3.13
N VAL A 760 -19.60 9.00 -3.83
CA VAL A 760 -19.45 9.91 -4.96
C VAL A 760 -19.64 11.32 -4.44
N ARG A 761 -18.54 11.99 -4.12
CA ARG A 761 -18.56 13.37 -3.61
C ARG A 761 -18.15 14.34 -4.71
N LYS A 762 -18.92 15.41 -4.85
CA LYS A 762 -18.71 16.47 -5.85
C LYS A 762 -18.62 17.83 -5.19
N ARG A 763 -17.98 18.78 -5.86
CA ARG A 763 -17.67 20.10 -5.28
C ARG A 763 -18.91 20.84 -4.81
N GLU A 764 -20.01 20.73 -5.54
CA GLU A 764 -21.29 21.35 -5.20
C GLU A 764 -22.00 20.76 -3.96
N ASN A 765 -21.52 19.62 -3.43
CA ASN A 765 -22.01 19.01 -2.18
C ASN A 765 -21.26 19.48 -0.94
N GLU A 766 -20.35 20.45 -1.09
CA GLU A 766 -19.42 20.87 -0.05
C GLU A 766 -19.63 22.35 0.33
N ASN A 767 -19.10 22.76 1.48
CA ASN A 767 -19.11 24.16 1.90
C ASN A 767 -17.94 24.87 1.21
N VAL A 768 -18.11 25.32 -0.03
CA VAL A 768 -17.05 25.85 -0.90
C VAL A 768 -17.57 27.00 -1.75
N VAL A 769 -16.69 27.71 -2.46
CA VAL A 769 -17.10 28.50 -3.63
C VAL A 769 -17.02 27.62 -4.87
N TRP A 770 -18.13 27.54 -5.59
CA TRP A 770 -18.30 26.73 -6.78
C TRP A 770 -18.53 27.60 -8.01
N MET A 771 -17.96 27.20 -9.15
CA MET A 771 -18.09 27.88 -10.44
C MET A 771 -18.69 26.92 -11.46
N PRO A 772 -20.03 26.78 -11.52
CA PRO A 772 -20.70 25.74 -12.31
C PRO A 772 -20.43 25.81 -13.81
N GLU A 773 -20.10 26.99 -14.32
CA GLU A 773 -19.89 27.25 -15.75
C GLU A 773 -18.41 27.15 -16.16
N ALA A 774 -17.50 26.94 -15.20
CA ALA A 774 -16.08 26.84 -15.44
C ALA A 774 -15.59 25.38 -15.43
N ASP A 775 -14.73 25.05 -16.37
CA ASP A 775 -14.11 23.73 -16.52
C ASP A 775 -12.81 23.68 -15.70
N LEU A 776 -12.97 23.49 -14.39
CA LEU A 776 -11.90 23.58 -13.39
C LEU A 776 -11.47 22.22 -12.87
N ALA A 777 -10.27 22.16 -12.30
CA ALA A 777 -9.71 20.98 -11.66
C ALA A 777 -10.27 20.78 -10.24
N ASP A 778 -11.60 20.67 -10.12
CA ASP A 778 -12.33 20.56 -8.85
C ASP A 778 -11.81 19.45 -7.91
N GLY A 779 -11.20 18.40 -8.50
CA GLY A 779 -10.62 17.27 -7.78
C GLY A 779 -9.20 17.49 -7.25
N ALA A 780 -8.57 18.64 -7.55
CA ALA A 780 -7.19 18.95 -7.17
C ALA A 780 -7.00 19.16 -5.66
N CYS A 781 -5.76 19.41 -5.27
CA CYS A 781 -5.34 19.52 -3.87
C CYS A 781 -5.30 20.98 -3.39
N GLY A 782 -5.52 21.19 -2.10
CA GLY A 782 -5.27 22.48 -1.44
C GLY A 782 -3.92 22.47 -0.72
N ARG A 783 -3.27 23.63 -0.59
CA ARG A 783 -2.01 23.79 0.13
C ARG A 783 -2.20 24.69 1.36
N LEU A 784 -1.73 24.22 2.53
CA LEU A 784 -1.72 25.03 3.74
C LEU A 784 -0.79 26.24 3.56
N THR A 785 -1.28 27.45 3.82
CA THR A 785 -0.47 28.68 3.83
C THR A 785 -0.36 29.29 5.21
N TYR A 786 -1.30 29.02 6.10
CA TYR A 786 -1.26 29.46 7.49
C TYR A 786 -2.07 28.52 8.39
N PHE A 787 -1.56 28.28 9.60
CA PHE A 787 -2.29 27.60 10.67
C PHE A 787 -1.87 28.19 12.01
N SER A 788 -2.85 28.53 12.85
CA SER A 788 -2.64 28.87 14.26
C SER A 788 -3.85 28.41 15.06
N ALA A 789 -3.62 27.85 16.24
CA ALA A 789 -4.69 27.49 17.15
C ALA A 789 -4.23 27.61 18.60
N ASP A 790 -5.16 27.97 19.47
CA ASP A 790 -5.03 27.93 20.91
C ASP A 790 -6.21 27.16 21.52
N ASP A 791 -6.40 27.30 22.83
CA ASP A 791 -7.46 26.65 23.60
C ASP A 791 -8.88 27.08 23.24
N THR A 792 -9.03 28.22 22.55
CA THR A 792 -10.30 28.88 22.27
C THR A 792 -10.44 29.35 20.84
N THR A 793 -9.35 29.47 20.07
CA THR A 793 -9.39 29.91 18.68
C THR A 793 -8.62 28.99 17.73
N MET A 794 -9.06 28.94 16.48
CA MET A 794 -8.34 28.32 15.37
C MET A 794 -8.47 29.19 14.12
N VAL A 795 -7.36 29.49 13.45
CA VAL A 795 -7.29 30.16 12.16
C VAL A 795 -6.49 29.31 11.18
N ILE A 796 -7.04 29.11 9.98
CA ILE A 796 -6.39 28.32 8.93
C ILE A 796 -6.59 28.97 7.56
N SER A 797 -5.54 29.04 6.76
CA SER A 797 -5.60 29.51 5.37
C SER A 797 -5.10 28.43 4.41
N VAL A 798 -5.80 28.34 3.28
CA VAL A 798 -5.63 27.32 2.25
C VAL A 798 -5.51 28.02 0.90
N ASP A 799 -4.40 27.78 0.21
CA ASP A 799 -4.26 28.06 -1.22
C ASP A 799 -5.01 26.98 -2.00
N LEU A 800 -5.93 27.42 -2.86
CA LEU A 800 -6.80 26.60 -3.72
C LEU A 800 -6.54 26.89 -5.21
N ASN A 801 -5.39 27.46 -5.56
CA ASN A 801 -5.04 27.77 -6.96
C ASN A 801 -5.12 26.55 -7.86
N GLU A 802 -4.72 25.37 -7.37
CA GLU A 802 -4.79 24.14 -8.18
C GLU A 802 -6.24 23.71 -8.45
N VAL A 803 -7.15 23.99 -7.52
CA VAL A 803 -8.59 23.69 -7.65
C VAL A 803 -9.24 24.62 -8.68
N TYR A 804 -8.82 25.88 -8.73
CA TYR A 804 -9.33 26.87 -9.68
C TYR A 804 -8.54 26.92 -11.00
N GLU A 805 -7.58 26.04 -11.21
CA GLU A 805 -6.90 25.88 -12.50
C GLU A 805 -7.77 25.10 -13.48
N ARG A 806 -7.54 25.30 -14.78
CA ARG A 806 -8.25 24.61 -15.86
C ARG A 806 -8.02 23.09 -15.81
N GLN A 807 -9.12 22.34 -15.90
CA GLN A 807 -9.08 20.88 -15.99
C GLN A 807 -8.23 20.42 -17.18
N GLY A 808 -7.48 19.32 -17.00
CA GLY A 808 -6.68 18.71 -18.07
C GLY A 808 -5.31 19.37 -18.30
N ARG A 809 -4.91 20.38 -17.52
CA ARG A 809 -3.54 20.94 -17.57
C ARG A 809 -2.52 20.14 -16.75
N TYR A 810 -2.97 19.52 -15.66
CA TYR A 810 -2.12 18.76 -14.75
C TYR A 810 -2.79 17.46 -14.31
N TRP A 811 -1.98 16.54 -13.82
CA TRP A 811 -2.40 15.29 -13.19
C TRP A 811 -1.45 14.97 -12.02
N TYR A 812 -1.85 14.06 -11.14
CA TYR A 812 -1.00 13.63 -10.01
C TYR A 812 -0.52 12.22 -10.22
N THR A 813 0.76 11.98 -9.91
CA THR A 813 1.30 10.63 -9.90
C THR A 813 0.59 9.80 -8.84
N ARG A 814 0.24 8.56 -9.20
CA ARG A 814 -0.34 7.59 -8.25
C ARG A 814 0.47 7.44 -6.96
N TYR A 815 1.80 7.37 -7.05
CA TYR A 815 2.68 7.37 -5.87
C TYR A 815 3.63 8.58 -5.91
N GLY A 816 4.09 9.01 -4.74
CA GLY A 816 4.95 10.20 -4.60
C GLY A 816 4.22 11.54 -4.71
N HIS A 817 2.93 11.53 -5.07
CA HIS A 817 2.02 12.69 -5.08
C HIS A 817 2.56 13.90 -5.87
N LEU A 818 3.27 13.63 -6.96
CA LEU A 818 3.86 14.64 -7.82
C LEU A 818 2.80 15.19 -8.76
N ARG A 819 2.67 16.51 -8.78
CA ARG A 819 1.87 17.19 -9.79
C ARG A 819 2.68 17.31 -11.07
N MET A 820 2.16 16.74 -12.15
CA MET A 820 2.80 16.68 -13.45
C MET A 820 1.97 17.45 -14.47
N PRO A 821 2.60 18.22 -15.38
CA PRO A 821 1.88 18.77 -16.52
C PRO A 821 1.38 17.63 -17.40
N VAL A 822 0.19 17.80 -17.98
CA VAL A 822 -0.29 16.90 -19.03
C VAL A 822 0.57 17.12 -20.27
N VAL A 823 0.99 16.02 -20.91
CA VAL A 823 1.61 16.05 -22.23
C VAL A 823 0.49 15.86 -23.26
N PRO A 824 0.17 16.87 -24.08
CA PRO A 824 -0.90 16.74 -25.07
C PRO A 824 -0.48 15.72 -26.14
N LYS A 825 -1.46 15.03 -26.72
CA LYS A 825 -1.20 14.15 -27.86
C LYS A 825 -0.82 14.99 -29.08
N ALA A 826 -0.17 14.35 -30.06
CA ALA A 826 0.19 15.02 -31.32
C ALA A 826 -1.06 15.62 -31.98
N GLY A 827 -1.03 16.93 -32.25
CA GLY A 827 -2.16 17.68 -32.83
C GLY A 827 -3.19 18.21 -31.82
N GLU A 828 -3.03 17.94 -30.52
CA GLU A 828 -3.84 18.53 -29.45
C GLU A 828 -3.07 19.68 -28.78
N GLU A 829 -3.78 20.72 -28.36
CA GLU A 829 -3.22 21.79 -27.52
C GLU A 829 -3.67 21.63 -26.07
N LEU A 830 -2.82 22.04 -25.13
CA LEU A 830 -3.24 22.13 -23.74
C LEU A 830 -4.29 23.24 -23.59
N PRO A 831 -5.37 23.01 -22.81
CA PRO A 831 -6.30 24.06 -22.47
C PRO A 831 -5.57 25.27 -21.89
N PRO A 832 -5.91 26.52 -22.24
CA PRO A 832 -5.27 27.71 -21.68
C PRO A 832 -5.44 27.73 -20.14
N PRO A 833 -4.52 28.36 -19.39
CA PRO A 833 -4.70 28.55 -17.94
C PRO A 833 -6.04 29.23 -17.65
N SER A 834 -6.68 28.88 -16.54
CA SER A 834 -7.94 29.53 -16.16
C SER A 834 -7.74 31.03 -15.88
N GLY A 835 -6.54 31.41 -15.44
CA GLY A 835 -6.24 32.74 -14.91
C GLY A 835 -6.93 33.04 -13.59
N ILE A 836 -7.49 32.01 -12.92
CA ILE A 836 -8.21 32.14 -11.65
C ILE A 836 -7.31 31.65 -10.52
N THR A 837 -7.15 32.47 -9.50
CA THR A 837 -6.48 32.09 -8.24
C THR A 837 -7.47 32.10 -7.10
N GLY A 838 -7.28 31.22 -6.12
CA GLY A 838 -8.17 31.10 -4.98
C GLY A 838 -7.42 30.90 -3.67
N LEU A 839 -7.83 31.64 -2.66
CA LEU A 839 -7.40 31.47 -1.28
C LEU A 839 -8.62 31.49 -0.37
N ARG A 840 -8.68 30.53 0.54
CA ARG A 840 -9.68 30.49 1.61
C ARG A 840 -9.00 30.64 2.96
N SER A 841 -9.53 31.53 3.80
CA SER A 841 -9.18 31.61 5.22
C SER A 841 -10.41 31.33 6.08
N LEU A 842 -10.24 30.55 7.13
CA LEU A 842 -11.28 30.13 8.07
C LEU A 842 -10.83 30.48 9.48
N ALA A 843 -11.74 31.00 10.29
CA ALA A 843 -11.51 31.24 11.71
C ALA A 843 -12.66 30.68 12.54
N PHE A 844 -12.34 30.09 13.68
CA PHE A 844 -13.30 29.62 14.69
C PHE A 844 -12.89 30.20 16.04
N ASP A 845 -13.85 30.75 16.78
CA ASP A 845 -13.65 31.37 18.08
C ASP A 845 -14.72 30.88 19.07
N TYR A 846 -14.25 30.17 20.10
CA TYR A 846 -15.02 29.63 21.23
C TYR A 846 -14.70 30.34 22.55
N SER A 847 -13.99 31.48 22.51
CA SER A 847 -13.61 32.25 23.71
C SER A 847 -14.79 32.95 24.40
N GLY A 848 -15.91 33.10 23.71
CA GLY A 848 -17.07 33.85 24.17
C GLY A 848 -16.92 35.38 24.06
N LEU A 849 -15.77 35.90 23.62
CA LEU A 849 -15.56 37.35 23.46
C LEU A 849 -16.52 38.00 22.46
N SER A 850 -17.06 37.23 21.50
CA SER A 850 -18.08 37.71 20.58
C SER A 850 -19.44 37.97 21.23
N GLY A 851 -19.66 37.50 22.47
CA GLY A 851 -20.98 37.40 23.08
C GLY A 851 -21.80 36.19 22.60
N SER A 852 -21.22 35.33 21.78
CA SER A 852 -21.78 34.05 21.34
C SER A 852 -20.80 32.92 21.67
N PRO A 853 -21.29 31.71 22.03
CA PRO A 853 -20.41 30.58 22.35
C PRO A 853 -19.63 30.05 21.14
N CYS A 854 -20.05 30.42 19.92
CA CYS A 854 -19.32 30.12 18.69
C CYS A 854 -19.45 31.27 17.71
N LEU A 855 -18.32 31.89 17.39
CA LEU A 855 -18.15 32.72 16.20
C LEU A 855 -17.30 31.95 15.19
N PHE A 856 -17.67 32.00 13.91
CA PHE A 856 -16.81 31.52 12.83
C PHE A 856 -16.82 32.50 11.66
N ALA A 857 -15.72 32.56 10.93
CA ALA A 857 -15.58 33.42 9.77
C ALA A 857 -14.96 32.68 8.60
N VAL A 858 -15.38 33.04 7.39
CA VAL A 858 -14.88 32.48 6.13
C VAL A 858 -14.57 33.63 5.20
N VAL A 859 -13.34 33.69 4.71
CA VAL A 859 -12.90 34.62 3.67
C VAL A 859 -12.46 33.81 2.45
N ASP A 860 -13.06 34.10 1.31
CA ASP A 860 -12.68 33.58 0.00
C ASP A 860 -12.17 34.73 -0.87
N ARG A 861 -10.85 34.79 -1.09
CA ARG A 861 -10.26 35.66 -2.11
C ARG A 861 -10.12 34.86 -3.40
N ILE A 862 -10.83 35.30 -4.43
CA ILE A 862 -10.83 34.67 -5.75
C ILE A 862 -10.56 35.76 -6.80
N ASP A 863 -9.39 35.71 -7.40
CA ASP A 863 -8.94 36.68 -8.39
C ASP A 863 -9.03 36.06 -9.80
N GLY A 864 -9.19 36.90 -10.83
CA GLY A 864 -9.35 36.45 -12.23
C GLY A 864 -10.78 36.07 -12.60
N GLY A 865 -11.00 35.38 -13.73
CA GLY A 865 -12.30 34.81 -14.11
C GLY A 865 -13.46 35.81 -14.26
N LYS A 866 -13.21 36.99 -14.85
CA LYS A 866 -14.24 38.03 -15.04
C LYS A 866 -15.42 37.47 -15.86
N GLY A 867 -16.65 37.65 -15.35
CA GLY A 867 -17.88 37.16 -15.99
C GLY A 867 -18.19 35.68 -15.75
N VAL A 868 -17.32 34.94 -15.07
CA VAL A 868 -17.60 33.56 -14.62
C VAL A 868 -18.45 33.62 -13.36
N LYS A 869 -19.63 32.99 -13.39
CA LYS A 869 -20.51 32.94 -12.22
C LYS A 869 -19.87 32.15 -11.08
N ARG A 870 -19.92 32.73 -9.88
CA ARG A 870 -19.45 32.12 -8.63
C ARG A 870 -20.62 31.97 -7.70
N CYS A 871 -20.63 30.86 -6.98
CA CYS A 871 -21.65 30.56 -6.02
C CYS A 871 -20.98 30.13 -4.71
N TRP A 872 -21.15 30.93 -3.66
CA TRP A 872 -20.79 30.51 -2.32
C TRP A 872 -21.84 29.53 -1.80
N LEU A 873 -21.40 28.31 -1.49
CA LEU A 873 -22.24 27.22 -1.06
C LEU A 873 -22.09 26.99 0.43
N PHE A 874 -23.23 26.90 1.11
CA PHE A 874 -23.33 26.44 2.49
C PHE A 874 -24.34 25.30 2.57
N GLN A 875 -23.91 24.18 3.12
CA GLN A 875 -24.71 22.99 3.31
C GLN A 875 -25.29 23.05 4.73
N PRO A 876 -26.53 23.57 4.91
CA PRO A 876 -27.15 23.59 6.23
C PRO A 876 -27.34 22.16 6.76
N PRO A 877 -27.76 21.98 8.02
CA PRO A 877 -28.31 20.70 8.46
C PRO A 877 -29.37 20.19 7.47
N THR A 878 -28.96 19.21 6.68
CA THR A 878 -29.80 18.55 5.69
C THR A 878 -30.66 17.50 6.38
N SER A 879 -31.88 17.32 5.87
CA SER A 879 -32.56 16.03 5.89
C SER A 879 -31.54 15.00 5.37
N GLY A 880 -31.12 14.08 6.23
CA GLY A 880 -30.03 13.13 5.92
C GLY A 880 -30.23 12.36 4.61
N PRO A 881 -29.22 11.62 4.13
CA PRO A 881 -29.36 10.81 2.92
C PRO A 881 -30.55 9.86 3.06
N ALA A 882 -31.43 9.85 2.05
CA ALA A 882 -32.57 8.95 2.00
C ALA A 882 -32.10 7.48 2.06
N LYS A 883 -32.24 6.85 3.23
CA LYS A 883 -32.62 5.44 3.30
C LYS A 883 -34.14 5.37 3.37
N LYS A 884 -34.73 4.42 2.62
CA LYS A 884 -36.16 4.08 2.69
C LYS A 884 -36.63 4.07 4.15
N GLY A 885 -37.48 5.03 4.54
CA GLY A 885 -38.40 4.83 5.66
C GLY A 885 -38.37 5.77 6.87
N ALA A 886 -37.49 6.78 7.00
CA ALA A 886 -37.57 7.69 8.15
C ALA A 886 -37.35 9.17 7.77
N LYS A 887 -38.33 10.02 8.09
CA LYS A 887 -38.35 11.47 7.87
C LYS A 887 -37.52 12.14 8.97
N SER A 888 -36.35 12.68 8.65
CA SER A 888 -35.68 13.65 9.54
C SER A 888 -36.41 15.00 9.41
N PRO A 889 -36.63 15.73 10.52
CA PRO A 889 -37.31 17.02 10.47
C PRO A 889 -36.47 18.05 9.71
N VAL A 890 -37.17 18.93 8.99
CA VAL A 890 -36.64 19.93 8.05
C VAL A 890 -36.07 21.11 8.83
N SER A 891 -34.89 21.62 8.45
CA SER A 891 -34.42 22.91 8.96
C SER A 891 -35.20 24.02 8.27
N GLU A 892 -35.87 24.89 9.03
CA GLU A 892 -36.41 26.13 8.47
C GLU A 892 -35.24 27.11 8.33
N VAL A 893 -34.83 27.32 7.08
CA VAL A 893 -34.00 28.46 6.75
C VAL A 893 -34.95 29.66 6.70
N VAL A 894 -34.91 30.47 7.75
CA VAL A 894 -35.67 31.70 7.80
C VAL A 894 -34.78 32.79 7.24
N THR A 895 -35.22 33.43 6.16
CA THR A 895 -34.50 34.54 5.51
C THR A 895 -35.14 35.88 5.91
N PRO A 896 -34.60 36.64 6.90
CA PRO A 896 -35.08 37.99 7.13
C PRO A 896 -33.96 39.03 7.36
N SER A 897 -32.88 39.06 6.56
CA SER A 897 -31.95 40.21 6.63
C SER A 897 -31.32 40.57 5.29
N GLU A 898 -31.15 41.87 5.04
CA GLU A 898 -30.58 42.45 3.81
C GLU A 898 -29.15 41.97 3.51
N ARG A 899 -28.39 41.53 4.53
CA ARG A 899 -26.98 41.15 4.43
C ARG A 899 -26.66 39.74 4.95
N GLY A 900 -27.64 38.87 5.12
CA GLY A 900 -27.38 37.54 5.69
C GLY A 900 -28.59 36.61 5.83
N PHE A 901 -28.39 35.49 6.53
CA PHE A 901 -29.42 34.46 6.74
C PHE A 901 -29.45 33.97 8.19
N THR A 902 -30.56 33.35 8.57
CA THR A 902 -30.68 32.62 9.84
C THR A 902 -31.12 31.17 9.59
N VAL A 903 -30.41 30.22 10.18
CA VAL A 903 -30.80 28.80 10.15
C VAL A 903 -31.37 28.43 11.51
N LYS A 904 -32.60 27.90 11.52
CA LYS A 904 -33.27 27.38 12.71
C LYS A 904 -33.63 25.90 12.49
N PRO A 905 -32.85 24.97 13.04
CA PRO A 905 -33.20 23.56 13.04
C PRO A 905 -34.53 23.34 13.77
N ALA A 906 -35.41 22.51 13.22
CA ALA A 906 -36.67 22.16 13.87
C ALA A 906 -36.43 21.52 15.24
N GLY A 907 -37.17 21.97 16.26
CA GLY A 907 -37.07 21.46 17.64
C GLY A 907 -35.84 21.95 18.42
N SER A 908 -35.03 22.87 17.86
CA SER A 908 -33.87 23.47 18.53
C SER A 908 -34.18 24.90 18.99
N SER A 909 -33.72 25.26 20.20
CA SER A 909 -33.68 26.67 20.67
C SER A 909 -32.44 27.41 20.16
N ALA A 910 -31.41 26.68 19.71
CA ALA A 910 -30.23 27.25 19.09
C ALA A 910 -30.49 27.67 17.65
N THR A 911 -29.90 28.78 17.24
CA THR A 911 -29.91 29.30 15.87
C THR A 911 -28.51 29.65 15.40
N LEU A 912 -28.32 29.61 14.08
CA LEU A 912 -27.14 30.18 13.42
C LEU A 912 -27.56 31.44 12.70
N ARG A 913 -26.84 32.54 12.95
CA ARG A 913 -27.00 33.80 12.22
C ARG A 913 -25.72 34.10 11.46
N GLY A 914 -25.84 34.21 10.13
CA GLY A 914 -24.76 34.56 9.22
C GLY A 914 -24.91 35.97 8.66
N VAL A 915 -23.81 36.70 8.52
CA VAL A 915 -23.73 38.03 7.93
C VAL A 915 -22.58 38.07 6.93
N PHE A 916 -22.83 38.62 5.74
CA PHE A 916 -21.79 38.94 4.77
C PHE A 916 -21.29 40.37 5.01
N ALA A 917 -19.99 40.49 5.25
CA ALA A 917 -19.28 41.76 5.15
C ALA A 917 -19.03 42.12 3.68
N HIS A 918 -18.84 41.11 2.83
CA HIS A 918 -18.79 41.24 1.38
C HIS A 918 -19.31 39.96 0.69
N PRO A 919 -20.11 40.04 -0.38
CA PRO A 919 -20.70 41.27 -0.94
C PRO A 919 -21.73 41.91 0.01
N ALA A 920 -21.89 43.23 -0.07
CA ALA A 920 -22.86 43.94 0.76
C ALA A 920 -24.31 43.68 0.32
N ASP A 921 -24.54 43.59 -1.00
CA ASP A 921 -25.82 43.24 -1.59
C ASP A 921 -25.82 41.76 -1.95
N ILE A 922 -26.63 40.96 -1.26
CA ILE A 922 -26.66 39.51 -1.46
C ILE A 922 -28.01 39.03 -1.93
N LYS A 923 -27.99 37.98 -2.77
CA LYS A 923 -29.17 37.19 -3.10
C LYS A 923 -28.96 35.79 -2.55
N ILE A 924 -29.70 35.44 -1.52
CA ILE A 924 -29.67 34.09 -0.95
C ILE A 924 -30.78 33.28 -1.62
N SER A 925 -30.43 32.10 -2.13
CA SER A 925 -31.40 31.13 -2.62
C SER A 925 -31.31 29.84 -1.83
N THR A 926 -32.48 29.33 -1.44
CA THR A 926 -32.71 28.02 -0.81
C THR A 926 -33.21 26.98 -1.82
N GLU A 927 -33.36 27.37 -3.10
CA GLU A 927 -33.80 26.47 -4.15
C GLU A 927 -32.80 25.33 -4.34
N PRO A 928 -33.25 24.06 -4.36
CA PRO A 928 -32.36 22.94 -4.56
C PRO A 928 -31.65 22.99 -5.92
N ILE A 929 -30.37 22.67 -5.93
CA ILE A 929 -29.64 22.43 -7.18
C ILE A 929 -30.04 21.04 -7.68
N VAL A 930 -30.57 20.93 -8.90
CA VAL A 930 -30.98 19.66 -9.50
C VAL A 930 -30.25 19.43 -10.80
N TYR A 931 -29.61 18.26 -10.94
CA TYR A 931 -29.00 17.84 -12.20
C TYR A 931 -29.13 16.33 -12.41
N GLN A 932 -28.90 15.88 -13.64
CA GLN A 932 -28.90 14.47 -13.99
C GLN A 932 -27.54 14.06 -14.54
N TYR A 933 -27.05 12.89 -14.13
CA TYR A 933 -25.90 12.25 -14.77
C TYR A 933 -26.19 10.80 -15.12
N VAL A 934 -25.51 10.28 -16.13
CA VAL A 934 -25.56 8.85 -16.46
C VAL A 934 -24.49 8.14 -15.66
N LYS A 935 -24.89 7.12 -14.90
CA LYS A 935 -23.95 6.29 -14.14
C LYS A 935 -22.99 5.59 -15.11
N THR A 936 -21.71 5.93 -15.07
CA THR A 936 -20.71 5.40 -16.01
C THR A 936 -20.02 4.12 -15.53
N TRP A 937 -20.19 3.74 -14.25
CA TRP A 937 -19.51 2.59 -13.63
C TRP A 937 -20.39 1.85 -12.60
N GLY A 938 -20.08 0.56 -12.39
CA GLY A 938 -20.73 -0.30 -11.39
C GLY A 938 -22.10 -0.86 -11.81
N GLN A 939 -22.82 -1.45 -10.86
CA GLN A 939 -24.20 -1.92 -11.10
C GLN A 939 -25.08 -0.73 -11.51
N ASN A 940 -25.94 -0.94 -12.52
CA ASN A 940 -26.80 0.08 -13.13
C ASN A 940 -26.06 1.13 -13.99
N ARG A 941 -24.90 0.80 -14.54
CA ARG A 941 -24.25 1.60 -15.59
C ARG A 941 -25.26 1.91 -16.71
N GLY A 942 -25.28 3.15 -17.19
CA GLY A 942 -26.21 3.63 -18.22
C GLY A 942 -27.51 4.23 -17.68
N GLN A 943 -27.84 4.05 -16.39
CA GLN A 943 -29.01 4.69 -15.80
C GLN A 943 -28.76 6.19 -15.54
N LYS A 944 -29.78 7.01 -15.82
CA LYS A 944 -29.82 8.41 -15.40
C LYS A 944 -30.14 8.47 -13.91
N VAL A 945 -29.31 9.20 -13.17
CA VAL A 945 -29.48 9.50 -11.75
C VAL A 945 -29.77 10.99 -11.64
N THR A 946 -30.92 11.35 -11.09
CA THR A 946 -31.20 12.73 -10.66
C THR A 946 -30.57 12.95 -9.29
N VAL A 947 -29.74 13.98 -9.20
CA VAL A 947 -29.17 14.47 -7.94
C VAL A 947 -29.88 15.76 -7.58
N THR A 948 -30.32 15.86 -6.33
CA THR A 948 -30.89 17.07 -5.74
C THR A 948 -30.04 17.44 -4.53
N ILE A 949 -29.53 18.66 -4.52
CA ILE A 949 -28.65 19.17 -3.47
C ILE A 949 -29.37 20.33 -2.80
N SER A 950 -29.66 20.17 -1.52
CA SER A 950 -30.21 21.23 -0.67
C SER A 950 -29.06 22.04 -0.08
N ALA A 951 -28.68 23.12 -0.77
CA ALA A 951 -27.65 24.06 -0.33
C ALA A 951 -28.23 25.48 -0.26
N LEU A 952 -27.71 26.28 0.67
CA LEU A 952 -27.82 27.73 0.58
C LEU A 952 -26.81 28.21 -0.45
N THR A 953 -27.31 28.99 -1.40
CA THR A 953 -26.52 29.51 -2.51
C THR A 953 -26.50 31.03 -2.44
N VAL A 954 -25.30 31.60 -2.50
CA VAL A 954 -25.10 33.05 -2.60
C VAL A 954 -24.26 33.32 -3.85
N PRO A 955 -24.88 33.77 -4.95
CA PRO A 955 -24.15 34.20 -6.13
C PRO A 955 -23.27 35.42 -5.82
N GLY A 956 -22.10 35.48 -6.44
CA GLY A 956 -21.20 36.64 -6.36
C GLY A 956 -20.30 36.75 -7.58
N GLU A 957 -19.67 37.91 -7.76
CA GLU A 957 -18.82 38.21 -8.91
C GLU A 957 -17.32 38.24 -8.59
N ASP A 958 -16.94 38.40 -7.31
CA ASP A 958 -15.55 38.58 -6.88
C ASP A 958 -15.17 37.68 -5.66
N HIS A 959 -15.29 38.20 -4.45
CA HIS A 959 -14.78 37.65 -3.20
C HIS A 959 -15.93 37.45 -2.22
N PHE A 960 -15.68 36.71 -1.14
CA PHE A 960 -16.66 36.55 -0.06
C PHE A 960 -15.99 36.77 1.29
N PHE A 961 -16.64 37.52 2.17
CA PHE A 961 -16.27 37.65 3.57
C PHE A 961 -17.53 37.46 4.42
N PHE A 962 -17.62 36.29 5.05
CA PHE A 962 -18.74 35.85 5.86
C PHE A 962 -18.35 35.72 7.33
N VAL A 963 -19.24 36.15 8.23
CA VAL A 963 -19.14 35.93 9.69
C VAL A 963 -20.44 35.33 10.21
N GLY A 964 -20.34 34.21 10.91
CA GLY A 964 -21.45 33.50 11.52
C GLY A 964 -21.32 33.40 13.04
N THR A 965 -22.46 33.42 13.73
CA THR A 965 -22.55 33.12 15.16
C THR A 965 -23.57 32.04 15.41
N VAL A 966 -23.34 31.19 16.41
CA VAL A 966 -24.29 30.17 16.87
C VAL A 966 -24.57 30.37 18.35
N ALA A 967 -25.84 30.48 18.74
CA ALA A 967 -26.23 30.72 20.13
C ALA A 967 -27.59 30.10 20.45
N GLU A 968 -27.82 29.80 21.73
CA GLU A 968 -29.17 29.66 22.28
C GLU A 968 -29.68 31.09 22.59
N GLY A 969 -30.73 31.56 21.91
CA GLY A 969 -31.33 32.88 22.15
C GLY A 969 -30.81 34.01 21.26
N GLN A 970 -30.70 35.23 21.80
CA GLN A 970 -30.41 36.44 21.02
C GLN A 970 -28.94 36.50 20.59
N HIS A 971 -28.71 36.72 19.30
CA HIS A 971 -27.37 36.90 18.75
C HIS A 971 -26.81 38.30 19.07
N PRO A 972 -25.50 38.43 19.35
CA PRO A 972 -24.84 39.74 19.49
C PRO A 972 -24.99 40.58 18.22
N PRO A 973 -25.06 41.91 18.32
CA PRO A 973 -25.09 42.78 17.15
C PRO A 973 -23.77 42.65 16.36
N VAL A 974 -23.89 42.65 15.03
CA VAL A 974 -22.77 42.59 14.10
C VAL A 974 -22.64 43.96 13.44
N ARG A 975 -21.46 44.58 13.56
CA ARG A 975 -21.11 45.84 12.89
C ARG A 975 -20.05 45.56 11.83
N VAL A 976 -20.26 46.07 10.62
CA VAL A 976 -19.31 45.98 9.51
C VAL A 976 -18.85 47.40 9.19
N ASP A 977 -17.56 47.68 9.39
CA ASP A 977 -16.94 48.95 9.02
C ASP A 977 -16.03 48.73 7.79
N GLY A 978 -16.14 49.59 6.78
CA GLY A 978 -15.42 49.44 5.50
C GLY A 978 -16.18 48.62 4.45
N ALA A 979 -15.48 48.17 3.41
CA ALA A 979 -16.05 47.42 2.28
C ALA A 979 -15.05 46.40 1.73
N GLY A 980 -15.53 45.42 0.97
CA GLY A 980 -14.67 44.40 0.36
C GLY A 980 -13.99 43.51 1.39
N LEU A 981 -12.78 43.04 1.06
CA LEU A 981 -11.98 42.22 1.96
C LEU A 981 -11.25 43.03 3.04
N ASP A 982 -11.20 44.36 2.91
CA ASP A 982 -10.61 45.28 3.91
C ASP A 982 -11.59 45.62 5.05
N ALA A 983 -12.82 45.12 4.98
CA ALA A 983 -13.82 45.34 6.03
C ALA A 983 -13.36 44.81 7.39
N VAL A 984 -13.75 45.50 8.45
CA VAL A 984 -13.57 45.04 9.84
C VAL A 984 -14.94 44.69 10.39
N VAL A 985 -15.12 43.44 10.78
CA VAL A 985 -16.38 42.97 11.38
C VAL A 985 -16.21 42.90 12.90
N THR A 986 -17.04 43.65 13.61
CA THR A 986 -17.08 43.64 15.08
C THR A 986 -18.33 42.91 15.55
N VAL A 987 -18.14 41.90 16.39
CA VAL A 987 -19.21 41.13 17.05
C VAL A 987 -18.89 41.11 18.54
N GLY A 988 -19.72 41.73 19.37
CA GLY A 988 -19.39 41.89 20.81
C GLY A 988 -18.03 42.56 21.01
N LYS A 989 -17.11 41.91 21.74
CA LYS A 989 -15.72 42.36 21.97
C LYS A 989 -14.71 41.75 20.99
N ARG A 990 -15.18 41.02 19.97
CA ARG A 990 -14.34 40.35 18.98
C ARG A 990 -14.32 41.15 17.68
N THR A 991 -13.13 41.39 17.15
CA THR A 991 -12.95 41.90 15.79
C THR A 991 -12.44 40.81 14.87
N VAL A 992 -12.94 40.78 13.63
CA VAL A 992 -12.54 39.88 12.56
C VAL A 992 -12.14 40.73 11.36
N LYS A 993 -10.90 40.58 10.90
CA LYS A 993 -10.38 41.25 9.69
C LYS A 993 -9.57 40.29 8.85
N PHE A 994 -9.37 40.58 7.57
CA PHE A 994 -8.49 39.83 6.69
C PHE A 994 -7.26 40.68 6.33
N ASP A 995 -6.06 40.11 6.39
CA ASP A 995 -4.81 40.83 6.11
C ASP A 995 -4.27 40.61 4.69
N GLY A 996 -5.06 39.99 3.81
CA GLY A 996 -4.64 39.55 2.48
C GLY A 996 -4.10 38.11 2.44
N THR A 997 -3.82 37.49 3.59
CA THR A 997 -3.30 36.11 3.67
C THR A 997 -4.07 35.23 4.65
N LYS A 998 -4.60 35.81 5.72
CA LYS A 998 -5.32 35.12 6.79
C LYS A 998 -6.29 36.04 7.50
N ILE A 999 -7.27 35.43 8.16
CA ILE A 999 -8.12 36.13 9.11
C ILE A 999 -7.31 36.44 10.38
N LEU A 1000 -7.51 37.63 10.94
CA LEU A 1000 -6.99 38.05 12.23
C LEU A 1000 -8.16 38.24 13.20
N LEU A 1001 -8.06 37.61 14.37
CA LEU A 1001 -9.00 37.75 15.47
C LEU A 1001 -8.42 38.72 16.51
N GLY A 1002 -9.05 39.88 16.70
CA GLY A 1002 -8.63 40.86 17.71
C GLY A 1002 -9.50 40.80 18.97
N GLY A 1003 -8.90 40.95 20.15
CA GLY A 1003 -9.64 41.24 21.38
C GLY A 1003 -9.73 42.75 21.52
N GLY A 1004 -10.94 43.28 21.72
CA GLY A 1004 -11.16 44.71 21.98
C GLY A 1004 -10.48 45.21 23.25
#